data_AF-A0A0R1QHY0-F1
#
_entry.id   AF-A0A0R1QHY0-F1
#
_cell.length_a   1.000
_cell.length_b   1.000
_cell.length_c   1.000
_cell.angle_alpha   90.00
_cell.angle_beta   90.00
_cell.angle_gamma   90.00
#
_symmetry.space_group_name_H-M   'P 1'
#
loop_
_entity.id
_entity.type
_entity.pdbx_description
1 polymer ?
#
loop_
_entity_poly.entity_id
_entity_poly.type
_entity_poly.pdbx_seq_one_letter_code
_entity_poly.pdbx_strand_id
1 'polypeptide(L)'
;MLCQNCNKNEATIHLYTSVNGQRTEINLCQDCYQKLRNQANEGMNNMAQNPNGGFSSFEDLFNALNGGQQPNAFEQQGPQTQTGNGGNINGRRPRGNGVLDQYGVDLTALAKKGQVDPVIGRDKEINRVIEILNRRTKNNPVLIGEAGVGKTAVVEGLAQKIVDGAVPEKLQHKRVIRLDVVSLVQGTGVRGQFEQRMQQLINEVQKNKDIILFIDEIHEIVGAGNAEGGMDAGNVLKPALARGELQLVGATTLNEYRTIEKDSALERRLQPVQVNEPTVDETVQILKGLQPKYEDYHHVKYSNEAIKAAAELSARYIQDRFLPDKAIDLIDEAGSKKNLQSNHVDVADLDNKISDAEVQKQAALRNEDYEKAAYYRDQVTKFQDMKNNAKDEPADKNVVTDKEIEKIIEEKTNIPVGELQSNEQAQLKNLESDLKGHIIGQDKAVSDVAKAIRRNRVGFNKSGRPIGSFLFVGPTGVGKTELAKQLAKELFGSEDSMIRFDMSEYMEKHSVSKLIGSPPGYVGYEEAGQLTEKVRRNPYSLILLDEIEKAHPDVMHMFLQILDDGRLTDSQGRTVSFKDTIIIMTSNAGQGLQEANVGFGAESSGTTNSVMNRLSEFFKPEFLNRFDGIVEFNSLTKDNLLKIVDLMLADTNKMIADQGLTIHVTKDAKNKLVDLGFNPKMGARPLRRVIEEQIEDKVADYFLDNPKDKDLEAHVDKGEIKISKYSAPDTENN
;
A
#
# COMPACT_ATOMS: atom_id res chain seq x y z
N MET A 1 24.71 26.04 27.42
CA MET A 1 24.75 25.56 28.82
C MET A 1 25.69 24.36 28.89
N LEU A 2 26.46 24.17 29.96
CA LEU A 2 27.34 23.01 30.08
C LEU A 2 26.53 21.77 30.49
N CYS A 3 26.96 20.61 30.00
CA CYS A 3 26.41 19.30 30.35
C CYS A 3 26.43 19.11 31.87
N GLN A 4 25.26 18.88 32.46
CA GLN A 4 25.11 18.71 33.92
C GLN A 4 25.84 17.47 34.45
N ASN A 5 26.17 16.50 33.60
CA ASN A 5 26.88 15.28 33.99
C ASN A 5 28.41 15.45 33.97
N CYS A 6 29.00 15.99 32.90
CA CYS A 6 30.46 16.11 32.80
C CYS A 6 31.00 17.52 33.09
N ASN A 7 30.15 18.55 33.11
CA ASN A 7 30.48 19.97 33.27
C ASN A 7 31.61 20.49 32.37
N LYS A 8 31.90 19.79 31.26
CA LYS A 8 33.00 20.10 30.33
C LYS A 8 32.53 20.39 28.91
N ASN A 9 31.55 19.63 28.44
CA ASN A 9 31.03 19.74 27.07
C ASN A 9 29.72 20.53 27.06
N GLU A 10 29.39 21.19 25.96
CA GLU A 10 28.07 21.83 25.81
C GLU A 10 26.95 20.80 25.82
N ALA A 11 25.86 21.12 26.53
CA ALA A 11 24.65 20.32 26.54
C ALA A 11 23.91 20.52 25.21
N THR A 12 23.71 19.42 24.48
CA THR A 12 23.00 19.37 23.20
C THR A 12 21.73 18.52 23.27
N ILE A 13 21.50 17.82 24.40
CA ILE A 13 20.40 16.89 24.61
C ILE A 13 19.66 17.27 25.88
N HIS A 14 18.34 17.46 25.78
CA HIS A 14 17.46 17.85 26.87
C HIS A 14 16.53 16.69 27.22
N LEU A 15 16.65 16.14 28.42
CA LEU A 15 15.84 15.02 28.90
C LEU A 15 14.84 15.52 29.95
N TYR A 16 13.58 15.17 29.79
CA TYR A 16 12.55 15.46 30.77
C TYR A 16 12.22 14.19 31.55
N THR A 17 12.36 14.25 32.87
CA THR A 17 11.96 13.17 33.76
C THR A 17 10.93 13.68 34.78
N SER A 18 10.12 12.78 35.32
CA SER A 18 9.11 13.10 36.33
C SER A 18 9.46 12.38 37.61
N VAL A 19 10.05 13.11 38.56
CA VAL A 19 10.37 12.58 39.90
C VAL A 19 9.34 13.14 40.88
N ASN A 20 8.59 12.27 41.56
CA ASN A 20 7.53 12.64 42.51
C ASN A 20 6.48 13.60 41.94
N GLY A 21 6.13 13.45 40.66
CA GLY A 21 5.09 14.26 39.98
C GLY A 21 5.54 15.67 39.58
N GLN A 22 6.80 16.05 39.80
CA GLN A 22 7.38 17.26 39.23
C GLN A 22 8.26 16.93 38.02
N ARG A 23 8.03 17.65 36.92
CA ARG A 23 8.87 17.55 35.71
C ARG A 23 10.19 18.27 35.96
N THR A 24 11.28 17.52 35.91
CA THR A 24 12.65 18.03 35.98
C THR A 24 13.34 17.81 34.63
N GLU A 25 14.02 18.86 34.15
CA GLU A 25 14.80 18.85 32.91
C GLU A 25 16.28 18.61 33.24
N ILE A 26 16.91 17.69 32.52
CA ILE A 26 18.32 17.33 32.64
C ILE A 26 19.02 17.57 31.30
N ASN A 27 20.07 18.38 31.32
CA ASN A 27 20.78 18.83 30.11
C ASN A 27 22.13 18.12 29.97
N LEU A 28 22.28 17.30 28.93
CA LEU A 28 23.43 16.43 28.69
C LEU A 28 24.13 16.73 27.36
N CYS A 29 25.43 16.44 27.29
CA CYS A 29 26.13 16.34 26.00
C CYS A 29 25.95 14.94 25.39
N GLN A 30 26.22 14.86 24.09
CA GLN A 30 26.06 13.64 23.29
C GLN A 30 26.85 12.44 23.83
N ASP A 31 28.10 12.64 24.26
CA ASP A 31 28.94 11.58 24.84
C ASP A 31 28.38 11.05 26.16
N CYS A 32 27.88 11.94 27.03
CA CYS A 32 27.29 11.54 28.30
C CYS A 32 25.98 10.78 28.09
N TYR A 33 25.16 11.21 27.14
CA TYR A 33 23.92 10.52 26.79
C TYR A 33 24.18 9.11 26.24
N GLN A 34 25.17 8.95 25.36
CA GLN A 34 25.53 7.63 24.83
C GLN A 34 26.04 6.68 25.92
N LYS A 35 26.87 7.16 26.85
CA LYS A 35 27.31 6.35 28.01
C LYS A 35 26.15 5.91 28.89
N LEU A 36 25.20 6.81 29.16
CA LEU A 36 23.98 6.52 29.91
C LEU A 36 23.10 5.48 29.20
N ARG A 37 22.93 5.61 27.88
CA ARG A 37 22.15 4.67 27.08
C ARG A 37 22.80 3.27 27.02
N ASN A 38 24.13 3.21 26.94
CA ASN A 38 24.86 1.95 26.90
C ASN A 38 24.84 1.23 28.26
N GLN A 39 24.96 1.97 29.38
CA GLN A 39 24.82 1.39 30.72
C GLN A 39 23.40 0.87 31.00
N ALA A 40 22.36 1.55 30.49
CA ALA A 40 20.99 1.07 30.59
C ALA A 40 20.75 -0.25 29.82
N ASN A 41 21.49 -0.47 28.72
CA ASN A 41 21.42 -1.72 27.96
C ASN A 41 22.29 -2.84 28.54
N GLU A 42 23.40 -2.53 29.22
CA GLU A 42 24.28 -3.53 29.85
C GLU A 42 23.77 -4.04 31.21
N GLY A 43 22.85 -3.31 31.86
CA GLY A 43 22.25 -3.67 33.15
C GLY A 43 21.33 -4.90 33.14
N MET A 44 21.11 -5.55 32.00
CA MET A 44 20.23 -6.72 31.87
C MET A 44 20.96 -8.07 31.85
N ASN A 45 22.31 -8.09 31.96
CA ASN A 45 23.10 -9.33 31.77
C ASN A 45 24.12 -9.70 32.85
N ASN A 46 24.28 -8.98 33.96
CA ASN A 46 25.25 -9.36 35.01
C ASN A 46 24.70 -9.18 36.43
N MET A 47 24.07 -10.23 36.95
CA MET A 47 23.76 -10.36 38.39
C MET A 47 24.60 -11.50 38.98
N ALA A 48 25.89 -11.26 39.21
CA ALA A 48 26.73 -12.08 40.07
C ALA A 48 28.03 -11.35 40.46
N GLN A 49 28.29 -11.30 41.77
CA GLN A 49 29.59 -11.01 42.43
C GLN A 49 30.08 -9.54 42.47
N ASN A 50 29.89 -8.85 43.60
CA ASN A 50 30.97 -8.66 44.61
C ASN A 50 30.48 -7.87 45.85
N PRO A 51 31.03 -8.12 47.07
CA PRO A 51 30.71 -7.37 48.29
C PRO A 51 31.88 -6.48 48.74
N ASN A 52 31.78 -5.16 48.54
CA ASN A 52 32.35 -4.13 49.44
C ASN A 52 32.02 -2.72 48.93
N GLY A 53 31.82 -1.78 49.85
CA GLY A 53 31.03 -0.56 49.66
C GLY A 53 31.78 0.70 49.17
N GLY A 54 31.00 1.77 48.93
CA GLY A 54 31.55 3.14 48.83
C GLY A 54 30.81 4.19 47.99
N PHE A 55 29.66 4.69 48.49
CA PHE A 55 29.05 6.04 48.34
C PHE A 55 28.54 6.63 46.99
N SER A 56 27.20 6.68 46.90
CA SER A 56 26.30 7.87 46.87
C SER A 56 25.82 8.53 45.55
N SER A 57 24.50 8.76 45.55
CA SER A 57 23.70 9.78 44.86
C SER A 57 23.05 9.50 43.49
N PHE A 58 23.06 8.26 42.98
CA PHE A 58 22.25 7.92 41.78
C PHE A 58 21.54 6.56 41.85
N GLU A 59 22.02 5.64 42.68
CA GLU A 59 21.39 4.34 42.95
C GLU A 59 19.97 4.48 43.56
N ASP A 60 19.78 5.47 44.46
CA ASP A 60 18.49 5.74 45.12
C ASP A 60 17.43 6.28 44.16
N LEU A 61 17.85 7.01 43.11
CA LEU A 61 16.96 7.53 42.09
C LEU A 61 16.42 6.40 41.19
N PHE A 62 17.24 5.37 40.95
CA PHE A 62 16.88 4.22 40.13
C PHE A 62 16.02 3.21 40.91
N ASN A 63 16.28 3.03 42.21
CA ASN A 63 15.44 2.22 43.08
C ASN A 63 14.01 2.79 43.25
N ALA A 64 13.86 4.11 43.19
CA ALA A 64 12.55 4.77 43.23
C ALA A 64 11.72 4.60 41.93
N LEU A 65 12.37 4.25 40.81
CA LEU A 65 11.72 4.06 39.52
C LEU A 65 11.20 2.62 39.29
N ASN A 66 11.65 1.63 40.08
CA ASN A 66 11.46 0.22 39.75
C ASN A 66 10.76 -0.65 40.81
N GLY A 67 10.33 -0.09 41.94
CA GLY A 67 9.77 -0.86 43.07
C GLY A 67 8.31 -0.55 43.38
N GLY A 68 7.41 -1.45 42.97
CA GLY A 68 5.99 -1.44 43.35
C GLY A 68 5.75 -1.70 44.86
N GLN A 69 4.62 -1.17 45.31
CA GLN A 69 4.04 -1.23 46.65
C GLN A 69 4.01 -2.61 47.32
N GLN A 70 4.32 -2.67 48.62
CA GLN A 70 3.43 -3.09 49.73
C GLN A 70 4.21 -3.23 51.07
N PRO A 71 3.56 -3.39 52.24
CA PRO A 71 2.60 -2.51 52.90
C PRO A 71 3.03 -2.19 54.36
N ASN A 72 2.68 -1.04 54.93
CA ASN A 72 2.26 -1.00 56.34
C ASN A 72 1.74 0.37 56.80
N ALA A 73 0.67 0.25 57.60
CA ALA A 73 -0.03 1.19 58.47
C ALA A 73 0.69 2.49 58.84
N PHE A 74 -0.03 3.62 58.80
CA PHE A 74 -0.35 4.42 59.99
C PHE A 74 -1.45 5.45 59.70
N GLU A 75 -2.17 5.77 60.77
CA GLU A 75 -3.40 6.55 60.88
C GLU A 75 -3.30 8.06 60.62
N GLN A 76 -4.47 8.61 60.26
CA GLN A 76 -5.11 9.83 60.76
C GLN A 76 -4.77 11.23 60.21
N GLN A 77 -5.90 11.94 60.02
CA GLN A 77 -6.15 13.39 60.02
C GLN A 77 -5.97 14.16 58.70
N GLY A 78 -7.11 14.38 58.03
CA GLY A 78 -7.24 15.39 56.98
C GLY A 78 -7.47 16.80 57.54
N PRO A 79 -7.33 17.83 56.70
CA PRO A 79 -7.93 19.14 56.96
C PRO A 79 -9.07 19.47 56.00
N GLN A 80 -10.10 20.05 56.60
CA GLN A 80 -11.28 20.68 56.02
C GLN A 80 -10.91 21.78 55.01
N THR A 81 -11.73 21.92 53.96
CA THR A 81 -11.83 23.18 53.21
C THR A 81 -13.25 23.71 53.27
N GLN A 82 -13.33 24.97 53.70
CA GLN A 82 -14.53 25.74 53.93
C GLN A 82 -15.23 26.15 52.63
N THR A 83 -16.54 26.16 52.75
CA THR A 83 -17.57 26.70 51.87
C THR A 83 -17.37 28.18 51.50
N GLY A 84 -17.46 28.48 50.21
CA GLY A 84 -17.80 29.79 49.65
C GLY A 84 -19.05 29.66 48.79
N ASN A 85 -20.10 30.38 49.18
CA ASN A 85 -21.48 30.33 48.69
C ASN A 85 -21.69 31.26 47.48
N GLY A 86 -22.50 30.87 46.50
CA GLY A 86 -23.20 31.79 45.60
C GLY A 86 -23.30 31.36 44.13
N GLY A 87 -24.52 31.02 43.68
CA GLY A 87 -24.87 31.03 42.24
C GLY A 87 -25.66 29.85 41.72
N ASN A 88 -26.89 29.69 42.19
CA ASN A 88 -27.84 28.65 41.79
C ASN A 88 -28.39 28.92 40.37
N ILE A 89 -28.07 28.07 39.38
CA ILE A 89 -28.89 27.91 38.16
C ILE A 89 -29.16 26.41 37.97
N ASN A 90 -30.45 26.08 38.11
CA ASN A 90 -31.01 24.74 38.04
C ASN A 90 -30.87 24.12 36.65
N GLY A 91 -30.28 22.92 36.61
CA GLY A 91 -30.26 22.03 35.44
C GLY A 91 -29.86 20.62 35.86
N ARG A 92 -30.63 20.01 36.76
CA ARG A 92 -30.38 18.68 37.33
C ARG A 92 -30.49 17.60 36.23
N ARG A 93 -29.36 17.10 35.72
CA ARG A 93 -29.28 15.78 35.07
C ARG A 93 -28.80 14.75 36.10
N PRO A 94 -29.34 13.51 36.13
CA PRO A 94 -28.81 12.46 37.00
C PRO A 94 -27.40 12.10 36.52
N ARG A 95 -26.41 12.14 37.42
CA ARG A 95 -25.10 11.52 37.17
C ARG A 95 -25.28 10.00 37.24
N GLY A 96 -25.27 9.34 36.10
CA GLY A 96 -25.03 7.90 36.04
C GLY A 96 -23.54 7.64 36.25
N ASN A 97 -23.21 6.86 37.29
CA ASN A 97 -21.87 6.31 37.52
C ASN A 97 -21.84 4.84 37.02
N GLY A 98 -22.43 4.57 35.85
CA GLY A 98 -22.47 3.23 35.26
C GLY A 98 -21.20 2.88 34.51
N VAL A 99 -20.95 1.59 34.29
CA VAL A 99 -19.84 1.10 33.46
C VAL A 99 -20.05 1.55 32.01
N LEU A 100 -21.30 1.57 31.54
CA LEU A 100 -21.64 2.04 30.19
C LEU A 100 -21.41 3.54 29.98
N ASP A 101 -21.53 4.36 31.02
CA ASP A 101 -21.26 5.80 30.92
C ASP A 101 -19.75 6.10 30.89
N GLN A 102 -18.92 5.21 31.45
CA GLN A 102 -17.47 5.36 31.50
C GLN A 102 -16.78 4.77 30.26
N TYR A 103 -17.26 3.63 29.77
CA TYR A 103 -16.59 2.84 28.71
C TYR A 103 -17.45 2.68 27.45
N GLY A 104 -18.64 3.28 27.42
CA GLY A 104 -19.56 3.23 26.29
C GLY A 104 -19.71 4.57 25.60
N VAL A 105 -19.95 4.53 24.29
CA VAL A 105 -20.32 5.69 23.47
C VAL A 105 -21.75 5.51 22.98
N ASP A 106 -22.64 6.43 23.34
CA ASP A 106 -24.04 6.39 22.94
C ASP A 106 -24.22 6.92 21.50
N LEU A 107 -24.34 5.99 20.54
CA LEU A 107 -24.53 6.31 19.13
C LEU A 107 -25.90 6.95 18.87
N THR A 108 -26.94 6.59 19.64
CA THR A 108 -28.26 7.23 19.50
C THR A 108 -28.26 8.69 19.97
N ALA A 109 -27.44 9.02 20.98
CA ALA A 109 -27.26 10.39 21.43
C ALA A 109 -26.46 11.22 20.41
N LEU A 110 -25.46 10.63 19.75
CA LEU A 110 -24.72 11.28 18.66
C LEU A 110 -25.62 11.53 17.44
N ALA A 111 -26.45 10.54 17.06
CA ALA A 111 -27.41 10.66 15.98
C ALA A 111 -28.42 11.79 16.22
N LYS A 112 -28.96 11.91 17.45
CA LYS A 112 -29.84 13.03 17.85
C LYS A 112 -29.19 14.41 17.72
N LYS A 113 -27.87 14.49 17.81
CA LYS A 113 -27.10 15.73 17.66
C LYS A 113 -26.66 15.99 16.21
N GLY A 114 -26.97 15.10 15.27
CA GLY A 114 -26.48 15.16 13.89
C GLY A 114 -24.98 14.93 13.76
N GLN A 115 -24.34 14.30 14.76
CA GLN A 115 -22.89 14.07 14.79
C GLN A 115 -22.48 12.75 14.12
N VAL A 116 -23.45 11.95 13.67
CA VAL A 116 -23.22 10.69 12.94
C VAL A 116 -23.12 10.99 11.44
N ASP A 117 -22.31 10.22 10.72
CA ASP A 117 -22.18 10.35 9.28
C ASP A 117 -23.43 9.83 8.54
N PRO A 118 -23.81 10.47 7.42
CA PRO A 118 -24.94 10.00 6.63
C PRO A 118 -24.64 8.61 6.07
N VAL A 119 -25.51 7.65 6.40
CA VAL A 119 -25.34 6.26 5.95
C VAL A 119 -25.99 6.10 4.58
N ILE A 120 -25.18 5.72 3.59
CA ILE A 120 -25.58 5.66 2.18
C ILE A 120 -25.46 4.21 1.68
N GLY A 121 -26.47 3.74 0.96
CA GLY A 121 -26.44 2.44 0.26
C GLY A 121 -26.55 1.19 1.16
N ARG A 122 -26.78 1.34 2.48
CA ARG A 122 -26.81 0.21 3.45
C ARG A 122 -28.20 -0.16 3.97
N ASP A 123 -29.27 0.25 3.28
CA ASP A 123 -30.63 0.01 3.76
C ASP A 123 -30.98 -1.46 3.93
N LYS A 124 -30.47 -2.34 3.05
CA LYS A 124 -30.74 -3.79 3.12
C LYS A 124 -30.15 -4.40 4.39
N GLU A 125 -28.90 -4.07 4.70
CA GLU A 125 -28.19 -4.53 5.88
C GLU A 125 -28.83 -3.96 7.16
N ILE A 126 -29.16 -2.66 7.18
CA ILE A 126 -29.82 -2.03 8.33
C ILE A 126 -31.20 -2.66 8.58
N ASN A 127 -32.01 -2.83 7.53
CA ASN A 127 -33.32 -3.46 7.66
C ASN A 127 -33.19 -4.91 8.15
N ARG A 128 -32.18 -5.64 7.68
CA ARG A 128 -31.89 -6.99 8.14
C ARG A 128 -31.51 -7.02 9.62
N VAL A 129 -30.70 -6.08 10.09
CA VAL A 129 -30.35 -5.92 11.51
C VAL A 129 -31.61 -5.66 12.34
N ILE A 130 -32.49 -4.76 11.89
CA ILE A 130 -33.78 -4.46 12.55
C ILE A 130 -34.67 -5.72 12.63
N GLU A 131 -34.79 -6.46 11.53
CA GLU A 131 -35.54 -7.72 11.49
C GLU A 131 -35.04 -8.72 12.53
N ILE A 132 -33.72 -8.89 12.63
CA ILE A 132 -33.08 -9.82 13.55
C ILE A 132 -33.31 -9.36 15.00
N LEU A 133 -33.08 -8.08 15.30
CA LEU A 133 -33.29 -7.51 16.64
C LEU A 133 -34.75 -7.64 17.11
N ASN A 134 -35.71 -7.67 16.19
CA ASN A 134 -37.13 -7.83 16.49
C ASN A 134 -37.56 -9.30 16.73
N ARG A 135 -36.67 -10.28 16.49
CA ARG A 135 -36.96 -11.71 16.72
C ARG A 135 -37.04 -12.04 18.21
N ARG A 136 -37.79 -13.11 18.52
CA ARG A 136 -37.87 -13.68 19.88
C ARG A 136 -36.65 -14.52 20.25
N THR A 137 -36.05 -15.20 19.27
CA THR A 137 -34.84 -16.04 19.42
C THR A 137 -33.88 -15.72 18.27
N LYS A 138 -32.58 -15.99 18.45
CA LYS A 138 -31.52 -15.59 17.51
C LYS A 138 -31.63 -14.11 17.13
N ASN A 139 -31.71 -13.26 18.15
CA ASN A 139 -32.00 -11.83 18.02
C ASN A 139 -30.75 -10.94 18.17
N ASN A 140 -29.56 -11.54 18.08
CA ASN A 140 -28.29 -10.81 18.11
C ASN A 140 -27.65 -10.90 16.72
N PRO A 141 -27.75 -9.84 15.88
CA PRO A 141 -27.09 -9.81 14.59
C PRO A 141 -25.57 -9.70 14.75
N VAL A 142 -24.84 -10.35 13.85
CA VAL A 142 -23.39 -10.21 13.71
C VAL A 142 -23.09 -9.78 12.28
N LEU A 143 -22.56 -8.57 12.13
CA LEU A 143 -22.11 -8.00 10.87
C LEU A 143 -20.79 -8.67 10.48
N ILE A 144 -20.80 -9.37 9.36
CA ILE A 144 -19.64 -10.11 8.84
C ILE A 144 -19.20 -9.45 7.55
N GLY A 145 -17.96 -8.98 7.52
CA GLY A 145 -17.35 -8.37 6.36
C GLY A 145 -15.89 -8.04 6.65
N GLU A 146 -15.14 -7.74 5.60
CA GLU A 146 -13.73 -7.34 5.72
C GLU A 146 -13.57 -6.03 6.50
N ALA A 147 -12.35 -5.68 6.90
CA ALA A 147 -12.08 -4.38 7.51
C ALA A 147 -12.32 -3.25 6.50
N GLY A 148 -12.81 -2.10 6.96
CA GLY A 148 -13.03 -0.93 6.12
C GLY A 148 -14.31 -0.91 5.27
N VAL A 149 -15.08 -2.00 5.18
CA VAL A 149 -16.33 -2.02 4.37
C VAL A 149 -17.49 -1.19 4.95
N GLY A 150 -17.34 -0.65 6.16
CA GLY A 150 -18.37 0.17 6.83
C GLY A 150 -19.34 -0.62 7.71
N LYS A 151 -18.86 -1.62 8.47
CA LYS A 151 -19.69 -2.35 9.46
C LYS A 151 -20.24 -1.41 10.54
N THR A 152 -19.41 -0.50 11.07
CA THR A 152 -19.81 0.54 12.03
C THR A 152 -20.89 1.46 11.48
N ALA A 153 -20.81 1.84 10.19
CA ALA A 153 -21.80 2.68 9.52
C ALA A 153 -23.20 2.03 9.49
N VAL A 154 -23.31 0.70 9.38
CA VAL A 154 -24.60 -0.01 9.47
C VAL A 154 -25.24 0.19 10.85
N VAL A 155 -24.43 0.21 11.91
CA VAL A 155 -24.92 0.37 13.29
C VAL A 155 -25.28 1.82 13.60
N GLU A 156 -24.50 2.76 13.07
CA GLU A 156 -24.83 4.18 13.07
C GLU A 156 -26.15 4.45 12.33
N GLY A 157 -26.37 3.77 11.20
CA GLY A 157 -27.63 3.83 10.45
C GLY A 157 -28.81 3.23 11.22
N LEU A 158 -28.59 2.16 11.99
CA LEU A 158 -29.58 1.65 12.94
C LEU A 158 -29.93 2.70 14.00
N ALA A 159 -28.92 3.35 14.59
CA ALA A 159 -29.14 4.40 15.59
C ALA A 159 -29.94 5.57 15.02
N GLN A 160 -29.63 5.99 13.79
CA GLN A 160 -30.39 7.03 13.07
C GLN A 160 -31.84 6.61 12.84
N LYS A 161 -32.12 5.40 12.34
CA LYS A 161 -33.50 4.91 12.13
C LYS A 161 -34.30 4.83 13.44
N ILE A 162 -33.65 4.52 14.57
CA ILE A 162 -34.30 4.55 15.88
C ILE A 162 -34.70 5.98 16.25
N VAL A 163 -33.81 6.95 16.06
CA VAL A 163 -34.06 8.37 16.32
C VAL A 163 -35.19 8.93 15.45
N ASP A 164 -35.21 8.54 14.18
CA ASP A 164 -36.22 8.98 13.20
C ASP A 164 -37.58 8.26 13.39
N GLY A 165 -37.67 7.28 14.30
CA GLY A 165 -38.87 6.48 14.52
C GLY A 165 -39.17 5.49 13.39
N ALA A 166 -38.23 5.28 12.47
CA ALA A 166 -38.33 4.37 11.33
C ALA A 166 -38.07 2.89 11.69
N VAL A 167 -38.36 2.50 12.93
CA VAL A 167 -38.20 1.14 13.46
C VAL A 167 -39.51 0.66 14.11
N PRO A 168 -39.73 -0.67 14.21
CA PRO A 168 -40.87 -1.21 14.95
C PRO A 168 -40.94 -0.72 16.39
N GLU A 169 -42.15 -0.65 16.96
CA GLU A 169 -42.44 -0.13 18.32
C GLU A 169 -41.48 -0.66 19.39
N LYS A 170 -41.12 -1.95 19.35
CA LYS A 170 -40.20 -2.59 20.31
C LYS A 170 -38.78 -2.00 20.32
N LEU A 171 -38.38 -1.31 19.26
CA LEU A 171 -37.04 -0.74 19.11
C LEU A 171 -37.02 0.80 19.23
N GLN A 172 -38.19 1.48 19.21
CA GLN A 172 -38.27 2.95 19.18
C GLN A 172 -37.62 3.64 20.39
N HIS A 173 -37.64 2.99 21.55
CA HIS A 173 -37.08 3.55 22.79
C HIS A 173 -35.69 3.00 23.12
N LYS A 174 -35.10 2.18 22.24
CA LYS A 174 -33.81 1.58 22.51
C LYS A 174 -32.66 2.56 22.28
N ARG A 175 -31.60 2.40 23.07
CA ARG A 175 -30.33 3.12 22.95
C ARG A 175 -29.28 2.17 22.41
N VAL A 176 -28.54 2.62 21.40
CA VAL A 176 -27.40 1.86 20.84
C VAL A 176 -26.13 2.40 21.47
N ILE A 177 -25.42 1.56 22.22
CA ILE A 177 -24.19 1.93 22.93
C ILE A 177 -23.04 1.09 22.38
N ARG A 178 -22.04 1.76 21.78
CA ARG A 178 -20.78 1.12 21.37
C ARG A 178 -19.90 0.91 22.59
N LEU A 179 -19.40 -0.30 22.78
CA LEU A 179 -18.46 -0.63 23.85
C LEU A 179 -17.02 -0.49 23.36
N ASP A 180 -16.18 0.22 24.11
CA ASP A 180 -14.74 0.20 23.91
C ASP A 180 -14.11 -0.90 24.78
N VAL A 181 -13.76 -2.01 24.13
CA VAL A 181 -13.18 -3.19 24.79
C VAL A 181 -11.77 -2.90 25.31
N VAL A 182 -10.99 -2.10 24.57
CA VAL A 182 -9.62 -1.74 24.94
C VAL A 182 -9.62 -0.94 26.24
N SER A 183 -10.51 0.05 26.35
CA SER A 183 -10.64 0.88 27.55
C SER A 183 -11.08 0.08 28.79
N LEU A 184 -11.84 -1.01 28.62
CA LEU A 184 -12.22 -1.88 29.75
C LEU A 184 -11.01 -2.59 30.39
N VAL A 185 -9.96 -2.83 29.61
CA VAL A 185 -8.75 -3.55 30.03
C VAL A 185 -7.69 -2.61 30.57
N GLN A 186 -7.67 -1.37 30.07
CA GLN A 186 -6.81 -0.32 30.61
C GLN A 186 -7.04 -0.15 32.13
N GLY A 187 -5.92 -0.11 32.87
CA GLY A 187 -5.95 0.00 34.33
C GLY A 187 -6.44 -1.24 35.07
N THR A 188 -6.54 -2.41 34.41
CA THR A 188 -6.70 -3.70 35.10
C THR A 188 -5.33 -4.39 35.19
N GLY A 189 -4.79 -4.51 36.41
CA GLY A 189 -3.48 -5.16 36.61
C GLY A 189 -3.56 -6.70 36.59
N VAL A 190 -4.78 -7.26 36.60
CA VAL A 190 -5.05 -8.70 36.74
C VAL A 190 -6.31 -9.07 35.94
N ARG A 191 -6.27 -10.17 35.19
CA ARG A 191 -7.39 -10.74 34.40
C ARG A 191 -8.74 -10.76 35.14
N GLY A 192 -8.73 -11.06 36.45
CA GLY A 192 -9.95 -11.10 37.27
C GLY A 192 -10.68 -9.74 37.41
N GLN A 193 -9.97 -8.61 37.33
CA GLN A 193 -10.59 -7.28 37.39
C GLN A 193 -11.36 -6.97 36.10
N PHE A 194 -10.84 -7.40 34.95
CA PHE A 194 -11.54 -7.29 33.68
C PHE A 194 -12.84 -8.10 33.69
N GLU A 195 -12.80 -9.36 34.13
CA GLU A 195 -14.01 -10.19 34.26
C GLU A 195 -15.05 -9.56 35.20
N GLN A 196 -14.61 -8.94 36.32
CA GLN A 196 -15.51 -8.22 37.22
C GLN A 196 -16.17 -7.01 36.53
N ARG A 197 -15.42 -6.21 35.76
CA ARG A 197 -15.98 -5.09 34.98
C ARG A 197 -16.98 -5.58 33.94
N MET A 198 -16.67 -6.67 33.25
CA MET A 198 -17.60 -7.31 32.31
C MET A 198 -18.86 -7.84 32.99
N GLN A 199 -18.74 -8.43 34.18
CA GLN A 199 -19.89 -8.87 34.97
C GLN A 199 -20.78 -7.68 35.38
N GLN A 200 -20.17 -6.56 35.78
CA GLN A 200 -20.90 -5.33 36.11
C GLN A 200 -21.62 -4.76 34.89
N LEU A 201 -20.95 -4.71 33.73
CA LEU A 201 -21.54 -4.30 32.45
C LEU A 201 -22.77 -5.15 32.11
N ILE A 202 -22.65 -6.48 32.17
CA ILE A 202 -23.78 -7.38 31.89
C ILE A 202 -24.92 -7.12 32.87
N ASN A 203 -24.64 -7.00 34.17
CA ASN A 203 -25.67 -6.71 35.17
C ASN A 203 -26.39 -5.37 34.91
N GLU A 204 -25.68 -4.36 34.41
CA GLU A 204 -26.23 -3.07 34.03
C GLU A 204 -27.17 -3.18 32.82
N VAL A 205 -26.72 -3.85 31.75
CA VAL A 205 -27.55 -4.09 30.55
C VAL A 205 -28.76 -4.98 30.85
N GLN A 206 -28.64 -5.94 31.76
CA GLN A 206 -29.76 -6.79 32.18
C GLN A 206 -30.86 -6.03 32.92
N LYS A 207 -30.47 -5.04 33.73
CA LYS A 207 -31.43 -4.16 34.43
C LYS A 207 -32.11 -3.19 33.48
N ASN A 208 -31.46 -2.81 32.38
CA ASN A 208 -31.98 -1.88 31.41
C ASN A 208 -32.18 -2.54 30.02
N LYS A 209 -33.40 -3.05 29.79
CA LYS A 209 -33.78 -3.73 28.55
C LYS A 209 -33.85 -2.82 27.32
N ASP A 210 -33.74 -1.51 27.51
CA ASP A 210 -33.75 -0.53 26.42
C ASP A 210 -32.36 -0.37 25.80
N ILE A 211 -31.35 -1.13 26.24
CA ILE A 211 -29.99 -1.03 25.71
C ILE A 211 -29.75 -2.11 24.64
N ILE A 212 -29.18 -1.68 23.51
CA ILE A 212 -28.54 -2.53 22.50
C ILE A 212 -27.05 -2.25 22.57
N LEU A 213 -26.26 -3.28 22.87
CA LEU A 213 -24.81 -3.16 22.92
C LEU A 213 -24.21 -3.38 21.53
N PHE A 214 -23.29 -2.53 21.09
CA PHE A 214 -22.51 -2.74 19.87
C PHE A 214 -21.05 -3.06 20.23
N ILE A 215 -20.50 -4.11 19.62
CA ILE A 215 -19.12 -4.58 19.80
C ILE A 215 -18.52 -4.78 18.41
N ASP A 216 -17.53 -3.96 18.02
CA ASP A 216 -16.97 -3.95 16.65
C ASP A 216 -16.09 -5.16 16.34
N GLU A 217 -15.41 -5.69 17.36
CA GLU A 217 -14.53 -6.86 17.26
C GLU A 217 -14.98 -7.92 18.26
N ILE A 218 -16.19 -8.46 18.06
CA ILE A 218 -16.83 -9.38 19.01
C ILE A 218 -15.98 -10.64 19.28
N HIS A 219 -15.12 -11.02 18.33
CA HIS A 219 -14.22 -12.15 18.46
C HIS A 219 -13.17 -11.98 19.56
N GLU A 220 -12.75 -10.75 19.89
CA GLU A 220 -11.77 -10.50 20.96
C GLU A 220 -12.31 -10.94 22.33
N ILE A 221 -13.61 -10.77 22.55
CA ILE A 221 -14.25 -11.07 23.84
C ILE A 221 -14.79 -12.51 23.89
N VAL A 222 -15.02 -13.12 22.71
CA VAL A 222 -15.77 -14.37 22.56
C VAL A 222 -14.87 -15.53 22.07
N GLY A 223 -13.65 -15.24 21.63
CA GLY A 223 -12.69 -16.16 21.04
C GLY A 223 -12.39 -17.37 21.91
N ALA A 224 -12.45 -18.56 21.30
CA ALA A 224 -12.32 -19.85 21.95
C ALA A 224 -10.91 -20.10 22.49
N GLY A 225 -10.58 -19.59 23.68
CA GLY A 225 -9.65 -20.18 24.67
C GLY A 225 -8.21 -20.55 24.25
N ASN A 226 -7.74 -20.19 23.05
CA ASN A 226 -6.53 -20.76 22.45
C ASN A 226 -5.42 -19.73 22.18
N ALA A 227 -5.21 -18.78 23.09
CA ALA A 227 -3.96 -18.04 23.14
C ALA A 227 -3.55 -17.85 24.59
N GLU A 228 -2.37 -18.37 24.96
CA GLU A 228 -1.68 -18.00 26.19
C GLU A 228 -1.49 -16.47 26.20
N GLY A 229 -2.42 -15.75 26.84
CA GLY A 229 -2.39 -14.29 26.97
C GLY A 229 -3.60 -13.50 26.43
N GLY A 230 -4.59 -14.15 25.79
CA GLY A 230 -5.78 -13.46 25.25
C GLY A 230 -6.79 -12.97 26.31
N MET A 231 -7.44 -11.83 26.05
CA MET A 231 -8.48 -11.19 26.87
C MET A 231 -9.84 -11.92 26.76
N ASP A 232 -9.88 -13.21 27.11
CA ASP A 232 -11.08 -14.04 26.97
C ASP A 232 -12.11 -13.80 28.08
N ALA A 233 -13.23 -13.14 27.74
CA ALA A 233 -14.42 -12.96 28.57
C ALA A 233 -15.61 -13.85 28.13
N GLY A 234 -15.34 -14.88 27.33
CA GLY A 234 -16.33 -15.83 26.84
C GLY A 234 -17.09 -16.54 27.97
N ASN A 235 -16.41 -16.81 29.09
CA ASN A 235 -17.03 -17.43 30.28
C ASN A 235 -18.12 -16.56 30.92
N VAL A 236 -18.03 -15.24 30.78
CA VAL A 236 -18.98 -14.27 31.35
C VAL A 236 -20.10 -13.94 30.35
N LEU A 237 -19.78 -13.82 29.06
CA LEU A 237 -20.75 -13.50 28.01
C LEU A 237 -21.62 -14.68 27.58
N LYS A 238 -21.07 -15.90 27.44
CA LYS A 238 -21.81 -17.07 26.95
C LYS A 238 -23.06 -17.37 27.78
N PRO A 239 -23.04 -17.35 29.13
CA PRO A 239 -24.25 -17.58 29.92
C PRO A 239 -25.31 -16.51 29.71
N ALA A 240 -24.93 -15.22 29.63
CA ALA A 240 -25.87 -14.11 29.43
C ALA A 240 -26.54 -14.16 28.04
N LEU A 241 -25.75 -14.49 27.00
CA LEU A 241 -26.26 -14.73 25.65
C LEU A 241 -27.15 -15.96 25.60
N ALA A 242 -26.74 -17.07 26.23
CA ALA A 242 -27.50 -18.31 26.27
C ALA A 242 -28.86 -18.15 26.96
N ARG A 243 -28.96 -17.31 28.00
CA ARG A 243 -30.24 -16.98 28.67
C ARG A 243 -31.08 -15.97 27.88
N GLY A 244 -30.53 -15.30 26.86
CA GLY A 244 -31.24 -14.28 26.09
C GLY A 244 -31.47 -12.98 26.88
N GLU A 245 -30.64 -12.74 27.89
CA GLU A 245 -30.73 -11.58 28.78
C GLU A 245 -29.99 -10.36 28.21
N LEU A 246 -29.17 -10.57 27.17
CA LEU A 246 -28.36 -9.56 26.50
C LEU A 246 -28.81 -9.43 25.04
N GLN A 247 -29.05 -8.19 24.60
CA GLN A 247 -29.25 -7.85 23.20
C GLN A 247 -28.05 -7.08 22.67
N LEU A 248 -27.39 -7.60 21.64
CA LEU A 248 -26.21 -6.99 21.05
C LEU A 248 -26.22 -7.03 19.53
N VAL A 249 -25.42 -6.15 18.93
CA VAL A 249 -24.94 -6.20 17.56
C VAL A 249 -23.45 -6.43 17.61
N GLY A 250 -22.95 -7.48 16.99
CA GLY A 250 -21.51 -7.73 16.84
C GLY A 250 -21.03 -7.34 15.45
N ALA A 251 -19.75 -7.01 15.31
CA ALA A 251 -19.05 -7.03 14.03
C ALA A 251 -17.77 -7.88 14.14
N THR A 252 -17.33 -8.46 13.02
CA THR A 252 -16.13 -9.30 12.92
C THR A 252 -15.82 -9.59 11.45
N THR A 253 -14.64 -10.14 11.16
CA THR A 253 -14.30 -10.66 9.83
C THR A 253 -14.87 -12.07 9.61
N LEU A 254 -14.90 -12.51 8.35
CA LEU A 254 -15.41 -13.84 8.00
C LEU A 254 -14.57 -14.96 8.65
N ASN A 255 -13.26 -14.79 8.71
CA ASN A 255 -12.34 -15.78 9.26
C ASN A 255 -12.52 -15.96 10.77
N GLU A 256 -12.65 -14.84 11.49
CA GLU A 256 -12.95 -14.84 12.93
C GLU A 256 -14.32 -15.44 13.22
N TYR A 257 -15.35 -15.07 12.44
CA TYR A 257 -16.71 -15.58 12.67
C TYR A 257 -16.79 -17.10 12.58
N ARG A 258 -16.01 -17.75 11.71
CA ARG A 258 -15.94 -19.22 11.63
C ARG A 258 -15.50 -19.88 12.93
N THR A 259 -14.73 -19.19 13.77
CA THR A 259 -14.35 -19.70 15.09
C THR A 259 -15.51 -19.60 16.09
N ILE A 260 -16.26 -18.50 16.02
CA ILE A 260 -17.45 -18.24 16.83
C ILE A 260 -18.59 -19.21 16.47
N GLU A 261 -18.78 -19.49 15.18
CA GLU A 261 -19.83 -20.36 14.65
C GLU A 261 -19.68 -21.82 15.13
N LYS A 262 -18.45 -22.28 15.39
CA LYS A 262 -18.20 -23.62 15.93
C LYS A 262 -18.70 -23.80 17.36
N ASP A 263 -18.97 -22.72 18.09
CA ASP A 263 -19.48 -22.78 19.45
C ASP A 263 -21.01 -22.90 19.47
N SER A 264 -21.50 -24.07 19.86
CA SER A 264 -22.93 -24.39 19.94
C SER A 264 -23.75 -23.47 20.86
N ALA A 265 -23.14 -22.80 21.84
CA ALA A 265 -23.83 -21.88 22.73
C ALA A 265 -24.12 -20.53 22.05
N LEU A 266 -23.21 -20.09 21.17
CA LEU A 266 -23.28 -18.80 20.47
C LEU A 266 -24.06 -18.90 19.16
N GLU A 267 -23.89 -20.00 18.41
CA GLU A 267 -24.62 -20.29 17.17
C GLU A 267 -26.15 -20.24 17.34
N ARG A 268 -26.64 -20.60 18.54
CA ARG A 268 -28.06 -20.56 18.88
C ARG A 268 -28.62 -19.16 19.15
N ARG A 269 -27.76 -18.14 19.23
CA ARG A 269 -28.11 -16.78 19.66
C ARG A 269 -27.68 -15.70 18.67
N LEU A 270 -26.59 -15.94 17.94
CA LEU A 270 -26.08 -15.07 16.90
C LEU A 270 -26.74 -15.37 15.56
N GLN A 271 -26.92 -14.34 14.74
CA GLN A 271 -27.40 -14.46 13.37
C GLN A 271 -26.47 -13.65 12.45
N PRO A 272 -25.83 -14.27 11.45
CA PRO A 272 -24.93 -13.57 10.55
C PRO A 272 -25.70 -12.61 9.62
N VAL A 273 -25.12 -11.45 9.37
CA VAL A 273 -25.52 -10.44 8.38
C VAL A 273 -24.28 -10.10 7.56
N GLN A 274 -24.29 -10.45 6.28
CA GLN A 274 -23.16 -10.20 5.40
C GLN A 274 -23.13 -8.73 4.97
N VAL A 275 -21.98 -8.08 5.16
CA VAL A 275 -21.71 -6.70 4.73
C VAL A 275 -20.64 -6.79 3.65
N ASN A 276 -21.07 -6.62 2.40
CA ASN A 276 -20.17 -6.68 1.25
C ASN A 276 -19.46 -5.35 1.02
N GLU A 277 -18.31 -5.39 0.37
CA GLU A 277 -17.67 -4.21 -0.21
C GLU A 277 -18.67 -3.51 -1.17
N PRO A 278 -18.87 -2.18 -1.06
CA PRO A 278 -19.71 -1.44 -1.98
C PRO A 278 -19.08 -1.40 -3.37
N THR A 279 -19.93 -1.25 -4.38
CA THR A 279 -19.48 -1.00 -5.75
C THR A 279 -18.80 0.37 -5.86
N VAL A 280 -18.05 0.59 -6.95
CA VAL A 280 -17.42 1.89 -7.22
C VAL A 280 -18.48 3.01 -7.28
N ASP A 281 -19.61 2.75 -7.94
CA ASP A 281 -20.72 3.72 -8.05
C ASP A 281 -21.35 4.05 -6.70
N GLU A 282 -21.58 3.03 -5.85
CA GLU A 282 -22.06 3.23 -4.48
C GLU A 282 -21.03 3.99 -3.65
N THR A 283 -19.74 3.74 -3.84
CA THR A 283 -18.66 4.45 -3.15
C THR A 283 -18.61 5.93 -3.54
N VAL A 284 -18.78 6.25 -4.82
CA VAL A 284 -18.91 7.65 -5.27
C VAL A 284 -20.07 8.35 -4.58
N GLN A 285 -21.22 7.67 -4.41
CA GLN A 285 -22.35 8.22 -3.66
C GLN A 285 -22.03 8.42 -2.17
N ILE A 286 -21.35 7.46 -1.54
CA ILE A 286 -20.87 7.57 -0.15
C ILE A 286 -19.96 8.80 0.00
N LEU A 287 -18.96 8.94 -0.86
CA LEU A 287 -18.02 10.07 -0.84
C LEU A 287 -18.73 11.41 -1.04
N LYS A 288 -19.71 11.50 -1.96
CA LYS A 288 -20.53 12.72 -2.13
C LYS A 288 -21.35 13.07 -0.90
N GLY A 289 -21.79 12.08 -0.12
CA GLY A 289 -22.49 12.31 1.14
C GLY A 289 -21.58 12.80 2.27
N LEU A 290 -20.33 12.32 2.28
CA LEU A 290 -19.31 12.73 3.26
C LEU A 290 -18.63 14.06 2.87
N GLN A 291 -18.63 14.40 1.58
CA GLN A 291 -17.96 15.56 1.02
C GLN A 291 -18.18 16.85 1.82
N PRO A 292 -19.43 17.27 2.18
CA PRO A 292 -19.63 18.52 2.92
C PRO A 292 -18.88 18.56 4.26
N LYS A 293 -18.80 17.43 4.98
CA LYS A 293 -18.10 17.36 6.27
C LYS A 293 -16.59 17.49 6.11
N TYR A 294 -16.01 16.85 5.09
CA TYR A 294 -14.59 16.97 4.80
C TYR A 294 -14.21 18.35 4.25
N GLU A 295 -15.08 18.96 3.44
CA GLU A 295 -14.90 20.34 2.98
C GLU A 295 -14.88 21.33 4.14
N ASP A 296 -15.83 21.19 5.08
CA ASP A 296 -15.90 22.04 6.27
C ASP A 296 -14.71 21.81 7.22
N TYR A 297 -14.27 20.56 7.38
CA TYR A 297 -13.16 20.20 8.27
C TYR A 297 -11.80 20.66 7.74
N HIS A 298 -11.54 20.46 6.44
CA HIS A 298 -10.26 20.82 5.81
C HIS A 298 -10.25 22.22 5.20
N HIS A 299 -11.37 22.93 5.17
CA HIS A 299 -11.52 24.24 4.51
C HIS A 299 -11.11 24.24 3.03
N VAL A 300 -11.43 23.15 2.32
CA VAL A 300 -11.19 22.96 0.89
C VAL A 300 -12.48 22.59 0.17
N LYS A 301 -12.46 22.60 -1.16
CA LYS A 301 -13.54 22.06 -2.00
C LYS A 301 -13.06 20.84 -2.77
N TYR A 302 -13.91 19.85 -2.98
CA TYR A 302 -13.59 18.70 -3.82
C TYR A 302 -14.34 18.81 -5.16
N SER A 303 -13.61 18.69 -6.26
CA SER A 303 -14.21 18.55 -7.58
C SER A 303 -14.96 17.22 -7.71
N ASN A 304 -15.97 17.15 -8.60
CA ASN A 304 -16.68 15.89 -8.85
C ASN A 304 -15.75 14.83 -9.43
N GLU A 305 -14.78 15.28 -10.22
CA GLU A 305 -13.73 14.49 -10.84
C GLU A 305 -12.81 13.88 -9.76
N ALA A 306 -12.40 14.64 -8.75
CA ALA A 306 -11.61 14.12 -7.62
C ALA A 306 -12.34 13.03 -6.85
N ILE A 307 -13.64 13.21 -6.57
CA ILE A 307 -14.44 12.21 -5.86
C ILE A 307 -14.55 10.91 -6.67
N LYS A 308 -14.77 11.03 -7.98
CA LYS A 308 -14.83 9.88 -8.89
C LYS A 308 -13.47 9.18 -8.98
N ALA A 309 -12.40 9.95 -9.15
CA ALA A 309 -11.03 9.45 -9.20
C ALA A 309 -10.65 8.72 -7.90
N ALA A 310 -11.01 9.25 -6.72
CA ALA A 310 -10.72 8.60 -5.44
C ALA A 310 -11.36 7.21 -5.35
N ALA A 311 -12.59 7.03 -5.84
CA ALA A 311 -13.23 5.71 -5.86
C ALA A 311 -12.65 4.78 -6.93
N GLU A 312 -12.52 5.24 -8.18
CA GLU A 312 -12.07 4.42 -9.32
C GLU A 312 -10.60 4.01 -9.18
N LEU A 313 -9.72 4.97 -8.84
CA LEU A 313 -8.29 4.74 -8.74
C LEU A 313 -7.97 3.93 -7.47
N SER A 314 -8.58 4.22 -6.31
CA SER A 314 -8.34 3.36 -5.13
C SER A 314 -8.80 1.92 -5.35
N ALA A 315 -9.93 1.71 -6.03
CA ALA A 315 -10.39 0.36 -6.38
C ALA A 315 -9.40 -0.41 -7.26
N ARG A 316 -8.68 0.32 -8.13
CA ARG A 316 -7.76 -0.26 -9.11
C ARG A 316 -6.34 -0.43 -8.60
N TYR A 317 -5.80 0.56 -7.89
CA TYR A 317 -4.39 0.61 -7.50
C TYR A 317 -4.13 0.18 -6.05
N ILE A 318 -5.12 0.27 -5.15
CA ILE A 318 -4.98 -0.09 -3.73
C ILE A 318 -5.78 -1.38 -3.47
N GLN A 319 -5.12 -2.54 -3.53
CA GLN A 319 -5.76 -3.87 -3.48
C GLN A 319 -5.77 -4.51 -2.08
N ASP A 320 -4.98 -3.99 -1.13
CA ASP A 320 -4.86 -4.48 0.24
C ASP A 320 -5.99 -4.01 1.17
N ARG A 321 -6.69 -2.94 0.77
CA ARG A 321 -7.84 -2.38 1.47
C ARG A 321 -9.10 -2.46 0.63
N PHE A 322 -10.24 -2.43 1.31
CA PHE A 322 -11.56 -2.50 0.70
C PHE A 322 -12.21 -1.12 0.64
N LEU A 323 -13.09 -0.91 -0.34
CA LEU A 323 -13.98 0.24 -0.37
C LEU A 323 -15.00 0.16 0.79
N PRO A 324 -15.50 1.31 1.29
CA PRO A 324 -15.17 2.67 0.88
C PRO A 324 -13.95 3.27 1.61
N ASP A 325 -13.41 2.60 2.63
CA ASP A 325 -12.37 3.11 3.53
C ASP A 325 -11.14 3.68 2.80
N LYS A 326 -10.56 2.93 1.86
CA LYS A 326 -9.41 3.42 1.07
C LYS A 326 -9.70 4.67 0.23
N ALA A 327 -10.94 4.87 -0.21
CA ALA A 327 -11.32 6.04 -1.00
C ALA A 327 -11.54 7.26 -0.09
N ILE A 328 -12.10 7.04 1.11
CA ILE A 328 -12.26 8.08 2.14
C ILE A 328 -10.88 8.57 2.59
N ASP A 329 -9.94 7.67 2.84
CA ASP A 329 -8.55 7.98 3.21
C ASP A 329 -7.86 8.89 2.18
N LEU A 330 -8.07 8.64 0.88
CA LEU A 330 -7.53 9.51 -0.18
C LEU A 330 -8.15 10.92 -0.18
N ILE A 331 -9.46 11.03 0.05
CA ILE A 331 -10.14 12.32 0.13
C ILE A 331 -9.67 13.12 1.35
N ASP A 332 -9.52 12.45 2.49
CA ASP A 332 -9.03 13.04 3.73
C ASP A 332 -7.59 13.55 3.59
N GLU A 333 -6.71 12.71 3.05
CA GLU A 333 -5.31 13.06 2.82
C GLU A 333 -5.15 14.17 1.78
N ALA A 334 -5.91 14.13 0.69
CA ALA A 334 -5.91 15.17 -0.32
C ALA A 334 -6.39 16.52 0.24
N GLY A 335 -7.43 16.49 1.08
CA GLY A 335 -7.92 17.69 1.77
C GLY A 335 -6.87 18.27 2.71
N SER A 336 -6.28 17.42 3.55
CA SER A 336 -5.21 17.81 4.48
C SER A 336 -4.00 18.40 3.75
N LYS A 337 -3.52 17.74 2.69
CA LYS A 337 -2.37 18.19 1.89
C LYS A 337 -2.66 19.51 1.18
N LYS A 338 -3.87 19.69 0.65
CA LYS A 338 -4.29 20.95 0.00
C LYS A 338 -4.46 22.08 1.02
N ASN A 339 -5.02 21.80 2.19
CA ASN A 339 -5.13 22.74 3.29
C ASN A 339 -3.75 23.23 3.77
N LEU A 340 -2.78 22.33 3.95
CA LEU A 340 -1.41 22.71 4.31
C LEU A 340 -0.70 23.59 3.28
N GLN A 341 -1.05 23.47 2.01
CA GLN A 341 -0.52 24.32 0.93
C GLN A 341 -1.25 25.68 0.85
N SER A 342 -2.48 25.73 1.34
CA SER A 342 -3.29 26.93 1.47
C SER A 342 -2.87 27.69 2.73
N ASN A 343 -2.35 28.90 2.57
CA ASN A 343 -2.25 29.83 3.70
C ASN A 343 -3.67 30.33 4.04
N HIS A 344 -4.49 29.48 4.66
CA HIS A 344 -5.84 29.87 5.04
C HIS A 344 -5.76 30.91 6.16
N VAL A 345 -6.03 32.16 5.82
CA VAL A 345 -6.21 33.24 6.78
C VAL A 345 -7.70 33.51 6.87
N ASP A 346 -8.32 33.12 8.00
CA ASP A 346 -9.74 33.36 8.24
C ASP A 346 -10.02 34.87 8.27
N VAL A 347 -10.76 35.34 7.27
CA VAL A 347 -11.12 36.74 7.08
C VAL A 347 -12.02 37.24 8.22
N ALA A 348 -12.88 36.40 8.78
CA ALA A 348 -13.74 36.76 9.91
C ALA A 348 -12.90 36.97 11.19
N ASP A 349 -11.89 36.14 11.38
CA ASP A 349 -10.97 36.23 12.51
C ASP A 349 -10.04 37.45 12.40
N LEU A 350 -9.63 37.81 11.18
CA LEU A 350 -8.97 39.08 10.89
C LEU A 350 -9.88 40.28 11.16
N ASP A 351 -11.17 40.21 10.81
CA ASP A 351 -12.13 41.29 11.06
C ASP A 351 -12.34 41.55 12.56
N ASN A 352 -12.41 40.48 13.36
CA ASN A 352 -12.44 40.59 14.81
C ASN A 352 -11.16 41.25 15.36
N LYS A 353 -9.98 40.82 14.88
CA LYS A 353 -8.68 41.39 15.28
C LYS A 353 -8.53 42.86 14.88
N ILE A 354 -9.05 43.25 13.71
CA ILE A 354 -9.07 44.66 13.25
C ILE A 354 -9.98 45.48 14.17
N SER A 355 -11.20 45.02 14.42
CA SER A 355 -12.16 45.69 15.30
C SER A 355 -11.61 45.87 16.71
N ASP A 356 -11.03 44.83 17.30
CA ASP A 356 -10.43 44.88 18.63
C ASP A 356 -9.24 45.86 18.67
N ALA A 357 -8.36 45.82 17.68
CA ALA A 357 -7.24 46.74 17.57
C ALA A 357 -7.69 48.21 17.38
N GLU A 358 -8.78 48.45 16.65
CA GLU A 358 -9.39 49.77 16.51
C GLU A 358 -9.98 50.28 17.84
N VAL A 359 -10.68 49.42 18.58
CA VAL A 359 -11.20 49.76 19.92
C VAL A 359 -10.06 50.11 20.88
N GLN A 360 -8.98 49.32 20.89
CA GLN A 360 -7.81 49.57 21.73
C GLN A 360 -7.06 50.85 21.33
N LYS A 361 -6.95 51.13 20.02
CA LYS A 361 -6.41 52.39 19.51
C LYS A 361 -7.23 53.60 20.00
N GLN A 362 -8.56 53.53 19.92
CA GLN A 362 -9.44 54.61 20.40
C GLN A 362 -9.40 54.79 21.93
N ALA A 363 -9.19 53.70 22.68
CA ALA A 363 -8.97 53.77 24.12
C ALA A 363 -7.63 54.43 24.46
N ALA A 364 -6.55 54.07 23.76
CA ALA A 364 -5.22 54.66 23.95
C ALA A 364 -5.21 56.17 23.61
N LEU A 365 -5.87 56.59 22.53
CA LEU A 365 -6.00 58.01 22.17
C LEU A 365 -6.76 58.83 23.22
N ARG A 366 -7.82 58.27 23.81
CA ARG A 366 -8.58 58.94 24.89
C ARG A 366 -7.77 59.13 26.18
N ASN A 367 -6.78 58.27 26.40
CA ASN A 367 -5.87 58.34 27.55
C ASN A 367 -4.56 59.08 27.23
N GLU A 368 -4.46 59.72 26.06
CA GLU A 368 -3.25 60.44 25.60
C GLU A 368 -1.99 59.55 25.53
N ASP A 369 -2.16 58.22 25.42
CA ASP A 369 -1.07 57.25 25.27
C ASP A 369 -0.74 57.07 23.79
N TYR A 370 0.02 58.03 23.25
CA TYR A 370 0.34 58.10 21.82
C TYR A 370 1.21 56.94 21.32
N GLU A 371 2.06 56.35 22.17
CA GLU A 371 2.88 55.19 21.80
C GLU A 371 2.02 53.95 21.59
N LYS A 372 1.09 53.65 22.52
CA LYS A 372 0.14 52.54 22.33
C LYS A 372 -0.79 52.77 21.15
N ALA A 373 -1.24 54.02 20.94
CA ALA A 373 -2.08 54.35 19.79
C ALA A 373 -1.35 54.10 18.45
N ALA A 374 -0.04 54.39 18.38
CA ALA A 374 0.79 54.08 17.21
C ALA A 374 0.95 52.56 17.02
N TYR A 375 1.22 51.81 18.09
CA TYR A 375 1.32 50.34 18.04
C TYR A 375 0.04 49.68 17.49
N TYR A 376 -1.14 50.06 18.02
CA TYR A 376 -2.41 49.50 17.54
C TYR A 376 -2.77 49.96 16.12
N ARG A 377 -2.37 51.18 15.72
CA ARG A 377 -2.50 51.63 14.32
C ARG A 377 -1.71 50.72 13.38
N ASP A 378 -0.46 50.42 13.71
CA ASP A 378 0.41 49.60 12.88
C ASP A 378 -0.10 48.14 12.82
N GLN A 379 -0.70 47.63 13.91
CA GLN A 379 -1.40 46.33 13.91
C GLN A 379 -2.64 46.33 13.01
N VAL A 380 -3.45 47.40 13.04
CA VAL A 380 -4.61 47.54 12.14
C VAL A 380 -4.16 47.52 10.68
N THR A 381 -3.11 48.29 10.32
CA THR A 381 -2.55 48.30 8.97
C THR A 381 -2.05 46.90 8.58
N LYS A 382 -1.31 46.24 9.47
CA LYS A 382 -0.82 44.87 9.22
C LYS A 382 -1.95 43.87 8.99
N PHE A 383 -3.01 43.89 9.82
CA PHE A 383 -4.16 42.99 9.64
C PHE A 383 -4.97 43.33 8.38
N GLN A 384 -5.08 44.61 8.01
CA GLN A 384 -5.69 45.03 6.75
C GLN A 384 -4.88 44.57 5.53
N ASP A 385 -3.56 44.64 5.58
CA ASP A 385 -2.68 44.14 4.51
C ASP A 385 -2.79 42.62 4.37
N MET A 386 -2.82 41.88 5.49
CA MET A 386 -3.06 40.43 5.49
C MET A 386 -4.45 40.08 4.93
N LYS A 387 -5.48 40.88 5.25
CA LYS A 387 -6.84 40.72 4.71
C LYS A 387 -6.90 40.96 3.20
N ASN A 388 -6.20 41.97 2.70
CA ASN A 388 -6.18 42.30 1.28
C ASN A 388 -5.43 41.23 0.48
N ASN A 389 -4.27 40.78 0.99
CA ASN A 389 -3.51 39.68 0.36
C ASN A 389 -4.30 38.36 0.35
N ALA A 390 -5.11 38.09 1.37
CA ALA A 390 -5.99 36.91 1.42
C ALA A 390 -7.19 37.02 0.46
N LYS A 391 -7.62 38.23 0.07
CA LYS A 391 -8.70 38.45 -0.90
C LYS A 391 -8.25 38.35 -2.35
N ASP A 392 -6.98 38.63 -2.62
CA ASP A 392 -6.38 38.57 -3.97
C ASP A 392 -5.92 37.15 -4.37
N GLU A 393 -5.96 36.19 -3.44
CA GLU A 393 -5.74 34.78 -3.79
C GLU A 393 -7.00 34.20 -4.48
N PRO A 394 -6.86 33.60 -5.69
CA PRO A 394 -8.01 33.06 -6.41
C PRO A 394 -8.63 31.90 -5.63
N ALA A 395 -9.96 31.93 -5.47
CA ALA A 395 -10.76 30.88 -4.82
C ALA A 395 -10.55 29.47 -5.40
N ASP A 396 -10.01 29.39 -6.63
CA ASP A 396 -9.64 28.14 -7.32
C ASP A 396 -8.45 27.40 -6.70
N LYS A 397 -7.63 28.05 -5.86
CA LYS A 397 -6.46 27.40 -5.24
C LYS A 397 -6.82 26.36 -4.18
N ASN A 398 -8.02 26.40 -3.60
CA ASN A 398 -8.43 25.48 -2.52
C ASN A 398 -9.33 24.35 -3.01
N VAL A 399 -9.31 24.06 -4.31
CA VAL A 399 -10.03 22.93 -4.90
C VAL A 399 -9.08 21.74 -5.06
N VAL A 400 -9.49 20.59 -4.53
CA VAL A 400 -8.88 19.29 -4.78
C VAL A 400 -9.39 18.75 -6.11
N THR A 401 -8.45 18.50 -7.03
CA THR A 401 -8.68 17.92 -8.35
C THR A 401 -8.29 16.45 -8.40
N ASP A 402 -8.63 15.77 -9.48
CA ASP A 402 -8.20 14.41 -9.80
C ASP A 402 -6.67 14.26 -9.75
N LYS A 403 -5.91 15.27 -10.19
CA LYS A 403 -4.45 15.25 -10.17
C LYS A 403 -3.84 15.13 -8.77
N GLU A 404 -4.44 15.74 -7.75
CA GLU A 404 -3.97 15.58 -6.37
C GLU A 404 -4.21 14.15 -5.87
N ILE A 405 -5.34 13.54 -6.25
CA ILE A 405 -5.65 12.15 -5.92
C ILE A 405 -4.67 11.21 -6.61
N GLU A 406 -4.40 11.42 -7.90
CA GLU A 406 -3.40 10.65 -8.66
C GLU A 406 -2.06 10.70 -7.95
N LYS A 407 -1.54 11.90 -7.67
CA LYS A 407 -0.24 12.07 -7.01
C LYS A 407 -0.12 11.35 -5.67
N ILE A 408 -1.19 11.34 -4.85
CA ILE A 408 -1.19 10.61 -3.58
C ILE A 408 -1.10 9.10 -3.83
N ILE A 409 -1.82 8.60 -4.84
CA ILE A 409 -1.74 7.19 -5.22
C ILE A 409 -0.34 6.85 -5.75
N GLU A 410 0.28 7.72 -6.54
CA GLU A 410 1.67 7.53 -7.01
C GLU A 410 2.64 7.45 -5.83
N GLU A 411 2.52 8.34 -4.84
CA GLU A 411 3.34 8.35 -3.62
C GLU A 411 3.11 7.08 -2.77
N LYS A 412 1.87 6.57 -2.67
CA LYS A 412 1.56 5.35 -1.91
C LYS A 412 1.96 4.06 -2.61
N THR A 413 1.84 4.01 -3.94
CA THR A 413 1.98 2.77 -4.71
C THR A 413 3.27 2.69 -5.53
N ASN A 414 4.00 3.80 -5.68
CA ASN A 414 5.10 3.97 -6.64
C ASN A 414 4.70 3.71 -8.10
N ILE A 415 3.41 3.81 -8.43
CA ILE A 415 2.89 3.62 -9.79
C ILE A 415 2.59 5.00 -10.38
N PRO A 416 3.14 5.40 -11.54
CA PRO A 416 2.95 6.73 -12.12
C PRO A 416 1.59 6.86 -12.82
N VAL A 417 0.50 6.90 -12.05
CA VAL A 417 -0.89 6.92 -12.53
C VAL A 417 -1.18 8.09 -13.49
N GLY A 418 -0.71 9.30 -13.17
CA GLY A 418 -1.04 10.50 -13.95
C GLY A 418 -0.35 10.53 -15.31
N GLU A 419 0.94 10.20 -15.36
CA GLU A 419 1.69 10.12 -16.62
C GLU A 419 1.15 9.03 -17.54
N LEU A 420 0.80 7.87 -16.96
CA LEU A 420 0.20 6.76 -17.70
C LEU A 420 -1.10 7.20 -18.37
N GLN A 421 -2.05 7.81 -17.64
CA GLN A 421 -3.33 8.22 -18.22
C GLN A 421 -3.19 9.23 -19.36
N SER A 422 -2.33 10.25 -19.21
CA SER A 422 -2.19 11.31 -20.23
C SER A 422 -1.49 10.83 -21.51
N ASN A 423 -0.56 9.87 -21.39
CA ASN A 423 0.27 9.44 -22.51
C ASN A 423 -0.14 8.11 -23.11
N GLU A 424 -1.05 7.35 -22.48
CA GLU A 424 -1.42 6.00 -22.88
C GLU A 424 -1.85 5.92 -24.35
N GLN A 425 -2.68 6.85 -24.83
CA GLN A 425 -3.15 6.82 -26.21
C GLN A 425 -2.02 7.07 -27.22
N ALA A 426 -1.10 7.99 -26.90
CA ALA A 426 0.06 8.30 -27.74
C ALA A 426 1.06 7.15 -27.72
N GLN A 427 1.36 6.59 -26.54
CA GLN A 427 2.21 5.42 -26.34
C GLN A 427 1.67 4.23 -27.13
N LEU A 428 0.38 3.89 -27.01
CA LEU A 428 -0.21 2.78 -27.75
C LEU A 428 -0.16 2.97 -29.26
N LYS A 429 -0.26 4.22 -29.74
CA LYS A 429 -0.18 4.54 -31.17
C LYS A 429 1.24 4.32 -31.72
N ASN A 430 2.26 4.69 -30.96
CA ASN A 430 3.67 4.63 -31.36
C ASN A 430 4.40 3.36 -30.88
N LEU A 431 3.76 2.52 -30.07
CA LEU A 431 4.36 1.32 -29.48
C LEU A 431 5.12 0.44 -30.49
N GLU A 432 4.56 0.23 -31.68
CA GLU A 432 5.20 -0.58 -32.72
C GLU A 432 6.48 0.07 -33.28
N SER A 433 6.51 1.39 -33.45
CA SER A 433 7.71 2.09 -33.92
C SER A 433 8.80 2.15 -32.86
N ASP A 434 8.40 2.38 -31.61
CA ASP A 434 9.33 2.56 -30.49
C ASP A 434 10.03 1.23 -30.15
N LEU A 435 9.27 0.13 -30.18
CA LEU A 435 9.82 -1.22 -30.05
C LEU A 435 10.75 -1.61 -31.22
N LYS A 436 10.42 -1.24 -32.47
CA LYS A 436 11.28 -1.51 -33.63
C LYS A 436 12.61 -0.74 -33.59
N GLY A 437 12.68 0.37 -32.87
CA GLY A 437 13.93 1.11 -32.64
C GLY A 437 14.96 0.30 -31.84
N HIS A 438 14.50 -0.59 -30.96
CA HIS A 438 15.34 -1.36 -30.05
C HIS A 438 15.43 -2.85 -30.41
N ILE A 439 14.37 -3.41 -31.01
CA ILE A 439 14.27 -4.83 -31.33
C ILE A 439 14.62 -5.09 -32.79
N ILE A 440 15.76 -5.74 -33.02
CA ILE A 440 16.31 -5.96 -34.36
C ILE A 440 15.91 -7.35 -34.89
N GLY A 441 15.39 -7.37 -36.11
CA GLY A 441 15.16 -8.62 -36.87
C GLY A 441 13.88 -9.37 -36.50
N GLN A 442 13.01 -8.77 -35.68
CA GLN A 442 11.76 -9.38 -35.20
C GLN A 442 10.53 -8.51 -35.48
N ASP A 443 10.50 -7.82 -36.64
CA ASP A 443 9.44 -6.85 -36.98
C ASP A 443 8.03 -7.43 -36.91
N LYS A 444 7.87 -8.70 -37.34
CA LYS A 444 6.59 -9.41 -37.27
C LYS A 444 6.15 -9.63 -35.82
N ALA A 445 7.07 -10.09 -34.97
CA ALA A 445 6.80 -10.31 -33.55
C ALA A 445 6.38 -9.02 -32.85
N VAL A 446 7.08 -7.93 -33.11
CA VAL A 446 6.75 -6.60 -32.58
C VAL A 446 5.36 -6.14 -33.06
N SER A 447 5.06 -6.31 -34.35
CA SER A 447 3.75 -5.93 -34.92
C SER A 447 2.59 -6.73 -34.30
N ASP A 448 2.78 -8.04 -34.12
CA ASP A 448 1.76 -8.94 -33.57
C ASP A 448 1.45 -8.60 -32.10
N VAL A 449 2.50 -8.37 -31.28
CA VAL A 449 2.36 -7.94 -29.88
C VAL A 449 1.68 -6.57 -29.80
N ALA A 450 2.16 -5.57 -30.56
CA ALA A 450 1.60 -4.22 -30.52
C ALA A 450 0.13 -4.17 -30.97
N LYS A 451 -0.26 -4.98 -31.97
CA LYS A 451 -1.67 -5.10 -32.39
C LYS A 451 -2.54 -5.74 -31.31
N ALA A 452 -2.07 -6.81 -30.68
CA ALA A 452 -2.82 -7.50 -29.63
C ALA A 452 -3.05 -6.59 -28.40
N ILE A 453 -2.01 -5.88 -27.95
CA ILE A 453 -2.11 -4.93 -26.82
C ILE A 453 -3.08 -3.80 -27.16
N ARG A 454 -2.95 -3.17 -28.33
CA ARG A 454 -3.89 -2.11 -28.77
C ARG A 454 -5.34 -2.61 -28.79
N ARG A 455 -5.59 -3.79 -29.35
CA ARG A 455 -6.93 -4.39 -29.41
C ARG A 455 -7.51 -4.57 -28.01
N ASN A 456 -6.73 -5.10 -27.08
CA ASN A 456 -7.17 -5.36 -25.73
C ASN A 456 -7.43 -4.07 -24.95
N ARG A 457 -6.61 -3.03 -25.16
CA ARG A 457 -6.76 -1.74 -24.47
C ARG A 457 -7.93 -0.89 -24.95
N VAL A 458 -8.36 -1.06 -26.20
CA VAL A 458 -9.58 -0.43 -26.74
C VAL A 458 -10.87 -1.14 -26.25
N GLY A 459 -10.75 -2.21 -25.44
CA GLY A 459 -11.88 -2.89 -24.81
C GLY A 459 -12.46 -4.04 -25.62
N PHE A 460 -11.77 -4.53 -26.66
CA PHE A 460 -12.14 -5.77 -27.34
C PHE A 460 -11.75 -7.04 -26.56
N ASN A 461 -11.18 -6.89 -25.37
CA ASN A 461 -10.94 -7.99 -24.45
C ASN A 461 -12.19 -8.24 -23.59
N LYS A 462 -12.48 -9.51 -23.28
CA LYS A 462 -13.54 -9.84 -22.31
C LYS A 462 -13.17 -9.23 -20.96
N SER A 463 -14.14 -8.58 -20.31
CA SER A 463 -13.95 -7.96 -18.98
C SER A 463 -13.35 -8.96 -18.00
N GLY A 464 -12.10 -8.75 -17.61
CA GLY A 464 -11.44 -9.51 -16.56
C GLY A 464 -10.13 -10.20 -16.93
N ARG A 465 -9.72 -10.26 -18.19
CA ARG A 465 -8.44 -10.88 -18.59
C ARG A 465 -7.25 -9.91 -18.44
N PRO A 466 -6.00 -10.42 -18.38
CA PRO A 466 -4.79 -9.58 -18.47
C PRO A 466 -4.77 -8.69 -19.71
N ILE A 467 -4.00 -7.60 -19.68
CA ILE A 467 -3.85 -6.64 -20.80
C ILE A 467 -3.40 -7.35 -22.07
N GLY A 468 -2.49 -8.32 -21.92
CA GLY A 468 -2.04 -9.16 -23.02
C GLY A 468 -1.38 -10.41 -22.49
N SER A 469 -1.62 -11.52 -23.18
CA SER A 469 -1.02 -12.82 -22.90
C SER A 469 -0.33 -13.35 -24.14
N PHE A 470 0.98 -13.59 -24.04
CA PHE A 470 1.80 -14.01 -25.18
C PHE A 470 2.63 -15.24 -24.87
N LEU A 471 2.75 -16.12 -25.87
CA LEU A 471 3.74 -17.19 -25.88
C LEU A 471 4.78 -16.88 -26.95
N PHE A 472 6.00 -16.56 -26.52
CA PHE A 472 7.15 -16.25 -27.38
C PHE A 472 7.92 -17.53 -27.69
N VAL A 473 7.93 -17.91 -28.96
CA VAL A 473 8.48 -19.17 -29.44
C VAL A 473 9.65 -18.89 -30.37
N GLY A 474 10.80 -19.51 -30.15
CA GLY A 474 11.96 -19.34 -31.03
C GLY A 474 13.28 -19.77 -30.40
N PRO A 475 14.43 -19.60 -31.09
CA PRO A 475 15.74 -19.99 -30.56
C PRO A 475 16.14 -19.21 -29.31
N THR A 476 17.14 -19.73 -28.59
CA THR A 476 17.78 -18.94 -27.54
C THR A 476 18.56 -17.77 -28.16
N GLY A 477 18.57 -16.62 -27.49
CA GLY A 477 19.40 -15.48 -27.90
C GLY A 477 18.91 -14.66 -29.10
N VAL A 478 17.64 -14.80 -29.51
CA VAL A 478 17.05 -14.02 -30.64
C VAL A 478 16.28 -12.75 -30.23
N GLY A 479 16.17 -12.47 -28.92
CA GLY A 479 15.53 -11.26 -28.41
C GLY A 479 14.17 -11.44 -27.72
N LYS A 480 13.76 -12.67 -27.36
CA LYS A 480 12.49 -12.93 -26.62
C LYS A 480 12.39 -12.13 -25.32
N THR A 481 13.41 -12.24 -24.47
CA THR A 481 13.50 -11.50 -23.19
C THR A 481 13.71 -10.00 -23.41
N GLU A 482 14.41 -9.62 -24.49
CA GLU A 482 14.66 -8.22 -24.81
C GLU A 482 13.36 -7.49 -25.19
N LEU A 483 12.51 -8.12 -26.01
CA LEU A 483 11.19 -7.57 -26.32
C LEU A 483 10.34 -7.40 -25.06
N ALA A 484 10.41 -8.33 -24.11
CA ALA A 484 9.70 -8.21 -22.84
C ALA A 484 10.21 -7.01 -22.00
N LYS A 485 11.53 -6.81 -21.92
CA LYS A 485 12.12 -5.67 -21.20
C LYS A 485 11.72 -4.34 -21.82
N GLN A 486 11.88 -4.21 -23.14
CA GLN A 486 11.51 -2.98 -23.85
C GLN A 486 10.00 -2.71 -23.72
N LEU A 487 9.17 -3.75 -23.77
CA LEU A 487 7.74 -3.60 -23.55
C LEU A 487 7.41 -3.10 -22.14
N ALA A 488 8.13 -3.59 -21.12
CA ALA A 488 7.95 -3.13 -19.75
C ALA A 488 8.32 -1.64 -19.61
N LYS A 489 9.42 -1.22 -20.21
CA LYS A 489 9.87 0.16 -20.24
C LYS A 489 8.89 1.09 -20.96
N GLU A 490 8.44 0.72 -22.15
CA GLU A 490 7.55 1.56 -22.96
C GLU A 490 6.13 1.69 -22.38
N LEU A 491 5.60 0.63 -21.75
CA LEU A 491 4.22 0.62 -21.23
C LEU A 491 4.11 0.91 -19.73
N PHE A 492 5.14 0.62 -18.94
CA PHE A 492 5.12 0.81 -17.48
C PHE A 492 6.22 1.77 -16.99
N GLY A 493 6.94 2.42 -17.90
CA GLY A 493 7.95 3.45 -17.62
C GLY A 493 9.30 2.93 -17.12
N SER A 494 9.36 1.70 -16.60
CA SER A 494 10.58 1.11 -16.04
C SER A 494 10.74 -0.37 -16.42
N GLU A 495 12.00 -0.80 -16.56
CA GLU A 495 12.35 -2.22 -16.69
C GLU A 495 12.10 -3.00 -15.39
N ASP A 496 12.11 -2.32 -14.23
CA ASP A 496 11.87 -2.92 -12.90
C ASP A 496 10.41 -3.36 -12.72
N SER A 497 9.51 -2.83 -13.54
CA SER A 497 8.11 -3.28 -13.62
C SER A 497 7.98 -4.68 -14.25
N MET A 498 9.09 -5.29 -14.69
CA MET A 498 9.14 -6.68 -15.14
C MET A 498 9.43 -7.65 -13.98
N ILE A 499 8.46 -8.50 -13.67
CA ILE A 499 8.60 -9.61 -12.73
C ILE A 499 9.01 -10.86 -13.52
N ARG A 500 10.26 -11.30 -13.36
CA ARG A 500 10.79 -12.50 -14.02
C ARG A 500 10.77 -13.73 -13.12
N PHE A 501 10.36 -14.86 -13.68
CA PHE A 501 10.45 -16.19 -13.08
C PHE A 501 11.12 -17.15 -14.05
N ASP A 502 12.12 -17.89 -13.57
CA ASP A 502 12.78 -18.97 -14.31
C ASP A 502 12.04 -20.28 -14.04
N MET A 503 11.43 -20.87 -15.07
CA MET A 503 10.62 -22.09 -14.92
C MET A 503 11.46 -23.33 -14.62
N SER A 504 12.79 -23.26 -14.74
CA SER A 504 13.71 -24.30 -14.25
C SER A 504 13.66 -24.45 -12.72
N GLU A 505 13.35 -23.37 -11.99
CA GLU A 505 13.15 -23.44 -10.53
C GLU A 505 11.83 -24.12 -10.14
N TYR A 506 10.92 -24.29 -11.11
CA TYR A 506 9.57 -24.80 -10.91
C TYR A 506 9.31 -26.16 -11.58
N MET A 507 10.37 -26.95 -11.80
CA MET A 507 10.28 -28.28 -12.40
C MET A 507 9.56 -29.31 -11.52
N GLU A 508 9.64 -29.15 -10.19
CA GLU A 508 9.13 -30.12 -9.22
C GLU A 508 7.74 -29.73 -8.70
N LYS A 509 6.89 -30.71 -8.40
CA LYS A 509 5.50 -30.44 -7.99
C LYS A 509 5.36 -29.50 -6.78
N HIS A 510 6.25 -29.60 -5.79
CA HIS A 510 6.16 -28.79 -4.57
C HIS A 510 6.65 -27.35 -4.76
N SER A 511 7.35 -27.05 -5.86
CA SER A 511 7.80 -25.69 -6.19
C SER A 511 6.64 -24.75 -6.52
N VAL A 512 5.47 -25.29 -6.93
CA VAL A 512 4.25 -24.52 -7.23
C VAL A 512 3.82 -23.70 -6.00
N SER A 513 3.98 -24.27 -4.80
CA SER A 513 3.68 -23.58 -3.54
C SER A 513 4.52 -22.32 -3.34
N LYS A 514 5.71 -22.20 -3.95
CA LYS A 514 6.50 -20.95 -3.89
C LYS A 514 5.82 -19.80 -4.63
N LEU A 515 5.00 -20.07 -5.66
CA LEU A 515 4.28 -19.04 -6.42
C LEU A 515 3.05 -18.53 -5.67
N ILE A 516 2.29 -19.42 -5.04
CA ILE A 516 0.98 -19.12 -4.42
C ILE A 516 0.96 -19.14 -2.88
N GLY A 517 2.04 -19.60 -2.26
CA GLY A 517 2.13 -19.87 -0.82
C GLY A 517 1.88 -21.34 -0.49
N SER A 518 2.42 -21.80 0.64
CA SER A 518 2.17 -23.15 1.15
C SER A 518 0.72 -23.28 1.65
N PRO A 519 0.06 -24.45 1.51
CA PRO A 519 -1.26 -24.70 2.09
C PRO A 519 -1.26 -24.67 3.64
N PRO A 520 -2.42 -24.48 4.29
CA PRO A 520 -2.55 -24.57 5.74
C PRO A 520 -2.00 -25.89 6.30
N GLY A 521 -1.15 -25.79 7.33
CA GLY A 521 -0.55 -26.95 8.00
C GLY A 521 0.81 -27.41 7.44
N TYR A 522 1.34 -26.73 6.42
CA TYR A 522 2.69 -26.97 5.89
C TYR A 522 3.67 -25.87 6.35
N VAL A 523 4.97 -26.21 6.40
CA VAL A 523 6.04 -25.23 6.68
C VAL A 523 5.99 -24.13 5.61
N GLY A 524 6.05 -22.87 6.05
CA GLY A 524 5.92 -21.70 5.17
C GLY A 524 4.48 -21.30 4.85
N TYR A 525 3.46 -21.78 5.58
CA TYR A 525 2.07 -21.30 5.43
C TYR A 525 1.92 -19.79 5.65
N GLU A 526 2.74 -19.23 6.54
CA GLU A 526 2.79 -17.78 6.79
C GLU A 526 3.57 -17.02 5.70
N GLU A 527 4.39 -17.71 4.90
CA GLU A 527 5.11 -17.11 3.79
C GLU A 527 4.16 -16.91 2.60
N ALA A 528 4.01 -15.66 2.19
CA ALA A 528 3.14 -15.34 1.09
C ALA A 528 3.78 -15.69 -0.27
N GLY A 529 2.94 -16.10 -1.22
CA GLY A 529 3.38 -16.56 -2.54
C GLY A 529 4.18 -15.50 -3.31
N GLN A 530 5.28 -15.90 -3.95
CA GLN A 530 6.14 -14.96 -4.67
C GLN A 530 5.43 -14.27 -5.85
N LEU A 531 4.53 -14.97 -6.54
CA LEU A 531 3.77 -14.40 -7.65
C LEU A 531 2.65 -13.50 -7.13
N THR A 532 1.86 -14.01 -6.19
CA THR A 532 0.70 -13.29 -5.65
C THR A 532 1.13 -12.02 -4.92
N GLU A 533 2.21 -12.05 -4.14
CA GLU A 533 2.71 -10.86 -3.45
C GLU A 533 3.30 -9.80 -4.38
N LYS A 534 4.15 -10.21 -5.33
CA LYS A 534 4.78 -9.25 -6.25
C LYS A 534 3.73 -8.54 -7.11
N VAL A 535 2.72 -9.28 -7.59
CA VAL A 535 1.63 -8.70 -8.37
C VAL A 535 0.67 -7.89 -7.49
N ARG A 536 0.43 -8.29 -6.25
CA ARG A 536 -0.38 -7.48 -5.32
C ARG A 536 0.28 -6.13 -5.03
N ARG A 537 1.61 -6.10 -4.84
CA ARG A 537 2.37 -4.86 -4.62
C ARG A 537 2.49 -4.01 -5.88
N ASN A 538 2.71 -4.65 -7.03
CA ASN A 538 2.86 -4.01 -8.34
C ASN A 538 1.86 -4.62 -9.35
N PRO A 539 0.57 -4.22 -9.31
CA PRO A 539 -0.46 -4.75 -10.21
C PRO A 539 -0.21 -4.42 -11.69
N TYR A 540 0.54 -3.34 -11.94
CA TYR A 540 0.97 -2.88 -13.27
C TYR A 540 2.36 -3.40 -13.55
N SER A 541 2.41 -4.64 -14.01
CA SER A 541 3.68 -5.31 -14.25
C SER A 541 3.64 -6.21 -15.47
N LEU A 542 4.81 -6.44 -16.02
CA LEU A 542 5.04 -7.48 -17.01
C LEU A 542 5.53 -8.73 -16.29
N ILE A 543 4.78 -9.82 -16.39
CA ILE A 543 5.16 -11.11 -15.81
C ILE A 543 5.84 -11.93 -16.91
N LEU A 544 7.13 -12.20 -16.75
CA LEU A 544 7.91 -13.02 -17.67
C LEU A 544 8.16 -14.40 -17.07
N LEU A 545 7.64 -15.44 -17.73
CA LEU A 545 7.88 -16.85 -17.39
C LEU A 545 8.84 -17.42 -18.43
N ASP A 546 10.10 -17.59 -18.06
CA ASP A 546 11.15 -18.03 -18.98
C ASP A 546 11.21 -19.56 -19.05
N GLU A 547 11.28 -20.13 -20.25
CA GLU A 547 11.38 -21.57 -20.51
C GLU A 547 10.23 -22.42 -19.94
N ILE A 548 8.98 -22.03 -20.23
CA ILE A 548 7.76 -22.64 -19.66
C ILE A 548 7.62 -24.15 -19.91
N GLU A 549 8.27 -24.70 -20.95
CA GLU A 549 8.32 -26.15 -21.18
C GLU A 549 9.04 -26.94 -20.07
N LYS A 550 9.83 -26.27 -19.21
CA LYS A 550 10.53 -26.91 -18.09
C LYS A 550 9.67 -26.99 -16.83
N ALA A 551 8.64 -26.16 -16.71
CA ALA A 551 7.80 -26.12 -15.52
C ALA A 551 7.01 -27.42 -15.32
N HIS A 552 6.69 -27.72 -14.05
CA HIS A 552 5.73 -28.75 -13.73
C HIS A 552 4.33 -28.40 -14.31
N PRO A 553 3.53 -29.39 -14.80
CA PRO A 553 2.21 -29.13 -15.38
C PRO A 553 1.22 -28.37 -14.48
N ASP A 554 1.33 -28.51 -13.15
CA ASP A 554 0.50 -27.78 -12.20
C ASP A 554 0.72 -26.26 -12.26
N VAL A 555 1.90 -25.79 -12.66
CA VAL A 555 2.17 -24.36 -12.92
C VAL A 555 1.30 -23.88 -14.09
N MET A 556 1.25 -24.64 -15.18
CA MET A 556 0.41 -24.29 -16.34
C MET A 556 -1.08 -24.28 -15.97
N HIS A 557 -1.54 -25.23 -15.16
CA HIS A 557 -2.91 -25.27 -14.67
C HIS A 557 -3.28 -24.04 -13.82
N MET A 558 -2.35 -23.58 -12.98
CA MET A 558 -2.53 -22.34 -12.22
C MET A 558 -2.66 -21.13 -13.15
N PHE A 559 -1.80 -21.03 -14.18
CA PHE A 559 -1.84 -19.92 -15.13
C PHE A 559 -3.08 -19.90 -16.02
N LEU A 560 -3.76 -21.04 -16.27
CA LEU A 560 -5.04 -21.06 -16.98
C LEU A 560 -6.08 -20.13 -16.31
N GLN A 561 -6.18 -20.18 -14.98
CA GLN A 561 -7.10 -19.31 -14.22
C GLN A 561 -6.75 -17.83 -14.40
N ILE A 562 -5.46 -17.50 -14.42
CA ILE A 562 -4.97 -16.14 -14.61
C ILE A 562 -5.27 -15.65 -16.03
N LEU A 563 -5.05 -16.49 -17.04
CA LEU A 563 -5.29 -16.15 -18.44
C LEU A 563 -6.79 -16.03 -18.78
N ASP A 564 -7.67 -16.69 -18.02
CA ASP A 564 -9.13 -16.67 -18.23
C ASP A 564 -9.83 -15.57 -17.42
N ASP A 565 -9.55 -15.49 -16.12
CA ASP A 565 -10.28 -14.62 -15.19
C ASP A 565 -9.46 -13.42 -14.69
N GLY A 566 -8.16 -13.34 -15.05
CA GLY A 566 -7.24 -12.29 -14.59
C GLY A 566 -7.18 -12.18 -13.07
N ARG A 567 -7.29 -13.31 -12.38
CA ARG A 567 -7.19 -13.38 -10.92
C ARG A 567 -6.58 -14.70 -10.48
N LEU A 568 -5.91 -14.68 -9.34
CA LEU A 568 -5.42 -15.87 -8.66
C LEU A 568 -5.73 -15.76 -7.17
N THR A 569 -6.20 -16.85 -6.57
CA THR A 569 -6.39 -16.92 -5.12
C THR A 569 -5.20 -17.65 -4.51
N ASP A 570 -4.54 -17.01 -3.54
CA ASP A 570 -3.39 -17.57 -2.84
C ASP A 570 -3.82 -18.65 -1.82
N SER A 571 -2.84 -19.30 -1.18
CA SER A 571 -3.12 -20.34 -0.18
C SER A 571 -3.78 -19.82 1.11
N GLN A 572 -3.77 -18.50 1.33
CA GLN A 572 -4.42 -17.83 2.45
C GLN A 572 -5.85 -17.37 2.10
N GLY A 573 -6.30 -17.59 0.87
CA GLY A 573 -7.63 -17.21 0.39
C GLY A 573 -7.72 -15.77 -0.12
N ARG A 574 -6.60 -15.04 -0.23
CA ARG A 574 -6.57 -13.68 -0.77
C ARG A 574 -6.59 -13.76 -2.30
N THR A 575 -7.43 -12.96 -2.93
CA THR A 575 -7.54 -12.91 -4.39
C THR A 575 -6.75 -11.73 -4.94
N VAL A 576 -5.78 -12.01 -5.80
CA VAL A 576 -4.92 -11.01 -6.46
C VAL A 576 -5.40 -10.84 -7.90
N SER A 577 -5.51 -9.59 -8.37
CA SER A 577 -5.88 -9.27 -9.74
C SER A 577 -4.66 -9.15 -10.66
N PHE A 578 -4.79 -9.71 -11.86
CA PHE A 578 -3.81 -9.69 -12.96
C PHE A 578 -4.34 -8.91 -14.16
N LYS A 579 -5.47 -8.21 -14.03
CA LYS A 579 -6.13 -7.48 -15.12
C LYS A 579 -5.25 -6.39 -15.73
N ASP A 580 -4.40 -5.78 -14.92
CA ASP A 580 -3.46 -4.74 -15.32
C ASP A 580 -2.04 -5.27 -15.60
N THR A 581 -1.90 -6.58 -15.80
CA THR A 581 -0.61 -7.22 -16.13
C THR A 581 -0.50 -7.60 -17.60
N ILE A 582 0.73 -7.69 -18.10
CA ILE A 582 1.07 -8.36 -19.36
C ILE A 582 1.79 -9.66 -19.00
N ILE A 583 1.31 -10.80 -19.50
CA ILE A 583 1.91 -12.10 -19.24
C ILE A 583 2.64 -12.56 -20.49
N ILE A 584 3.95 -12.73 -20.39
CA ILE A 584 4.80 -13.27 -21.45
C ILE A 584 5.38 -14.58 -20.97
N MET A 585 5.15 -15.64 -21.73
CA MET A 585 5.82 -16.92 -21.55
C MET A 585 6.80 -17.12 -22.69
N THR A 586 8.03 -17.52 -22.40
CA THR A 586 8.99 -17.90 -23.44
C THR A 586 9.08 -19.41 -23.53
N SER A 587 9.27 -19.92 -24.74
CA SER A 587 9.57 -21.33 -24.95
C SER A 587 10.62 -21.51 -26.03
N ASN A 588 11.51 -22.48 -25.82
CA ASN A 588 12.43 -22.95 -26.86
C ASN A 588 11.83 -24.14 -27.64
N ALA A 589 10.62 -24.59 -27.30
CA ALA A 589 9.91 -25.64 -28.01
C ALA A 589 9.68 -25.23 -29.48
N GLY A 590 9.81 -26.20 -30.41
CA GLY A 590 9.66 -25.96 -31.85
C GLY A 590 10.96 -25.88 -32.67
N GLN A 591 12.13 -25.93 -32.01
CA GLN A 591 13.47 -25.95 -32.61
C GLN A 591 13.94 -27.32 -33.16
N GLY A 592 13.20 -28.41 -32.90
CA GLY A 592 13.71 -29.78 -33.05
C GLY A 592 13.23 -30.60 -34.26
N LEU A 593 12.26 -30.12 -35.05
CA LEU A 593 11.66 -30.91 -36.14
C LEU A 593 11.72 -30.15 -37.47
N GLN A 594 12.94 -29.90 -37.93
CA GLN A 594 13.17 -29.81 -39.37
C GLN A 594 13.61 -31.21 -39.80
N GLU A 595 12.65 -32.13 -39.93
CA GLU A 595 12.89 -33.28 -40.80
C GLU A 595 13.21 -32.70 -42.17
N ALA A 596 14.46 -32.84 -42.58
CA ALA A 596 14.90 -32.56 -43.92
C ALA A 596 14.22 -33.56 -44.86
N ASN A 597 12.95 -33.36 -45.17
CA ASN A 597 12.29 -34.03 -46.29
C ASN A 597 12.80 -33.40 -47.59
N VAL A 598 14.04 -33.73 -47.93
CA VAL A 598 14.55 -33.71 -49.30
C VAL A 598 13.87 -34.87 -50.05
N GLY A 599 12.62 -34.64 -50.45
CA GLY A 599 11.82 -35.58 -51.22
C GLY A 599 10.90 -34.82 -52.16
N PHE A 600 11.00 -35.11 -53.45
CA PHE A 600 10.14 -34.60 -54.51
C PHE A 600 8.67 -34.99 -54.22
N GLY A 601 7.92 -34.11 -53.55
CA GLY A 601 6.51 -34.36 -53.19
C GLY A 601 5.88 -33.40 -52.18
N ALA A 602 6.66 -32.56 -51.49
CA ALA A 602 6.17 -31.67 -50.44
C ALA A 602 5.29 -30.49 -50.91
N GLU A 603 5.14 -30.26 -52.22
CA GLU A 603 4.24 -29.21 -52.75
C GLU A 603 2.77 -29.65 -52.89
N SER A 604 2.45 -30.95 -52.78
CA SER A 604 1.08 -31.45 -53.05
C SER A 604 0.21 -31.59 -51.79
N SER A 605 0.79 -31.47 -50.59
CA SER A 605 0.06 -31.42 -49.33
C SER A 605 0.40 -30.11 -48.62
N GLY A 606 -0.48 -29.12 -48.71
CA GLY A 606 -0.32 -27.78 -48.10
C GLY A 606 -0.26 -27.74 -46.57
N THR A 607 0.15 -28.84 -45.93
CA THR A 607 0.50 -28.93 -44.52
C THR A 607 1.93 -28.43 -44.34
N THR A 608 2.12 -27.11 -44.42
CA THR A 608 3.19 -26.49 -43.64
C THR A 608 3.04 -26.99 -42.21
N ASN A 609 3.98 -27.79 -41.71
CA ASN A 609 4.02 -28.26 -40.32
C ASN A 609 3.92 -27.05 -39.40
N SER A 610 2.69 -26.72 -38.98
CA SER A 610 2.41 -25.47 -38.30
C SER A 610 3.16 -25.45 -36.97
N VAL A 611 3.63 -24.27 -36.56
CA VAL A 611 4.22 -24.05 -35.22
C VAL A 611 3.33 -24.66 -34.14
N MET A 612 2.01 -24.63 -34.36
CA MET A 612 1.00 -25.21 -33.49
C MET A 612 1.14 -26.73 -33.31
N ASN A 613 1.46 -27.47 -34.38
CA ASN A 613 1.67 -28.92 -34.29
C ASN A 613 2.89 -29.22 -33.40
N ARG A 614 3.97 -28.45 -33.53
CA ARG A 614 5.18 -28.63 -32.71
C ARG A 614 4.94 -28.26 -31.24
N LEU A 615 4.16 -27.21 -30.99
CA LEU A 615 3.81 -26.81 -29.63
C LEU A 615 2.87 -27.81 -28.95
N SER A 616 2.04 -28.51 -29.71
CA SER A 616 1.09 -29.50 -29.17
C SER A 616 1.75 -30.71 -28.50
N GLU A 617 3.04 -30.96 -28.76
CA GLU A 617 3.82 -32.01 -28.09
C GLU A 617 4.16 -31.64 -26.64
N PHE A 618 4.32 -30.34 -26.35
CA PHE A 618 4.72 -29.84 -25.04
C PHE A 618 3.54 -29.22 -24.26
N PHE A 619 2.57 -28.65 -24.97
CA PHE A 619 1.46 -27.90 -24.38
C PHE A 619 0.11 -28.45 -24.85
N LYS A 620 -0.82 -28.57 -23.91
CA LYS A 620 -2.20 -28.94 -24.24
C LYS A 620 -2.87 -27.83 -25.06
N PRO A 621 -3.72 -28.15 -26.05
CA PRO A 621 -4.44 -27.14 -26.84
C PRO A 621 -5.25 -26.15 -25.99
N GLU A 622 -5.80 -26.61 -24.86
CA GLU A 622 -6.50 -25.76 -23.89
C GLU A 622 -5.65 -24.56 -23.44
N PHE A 623 -4.38 -24.81 -23.12
CA PHE A 623 -3.43 -23.78 -22.68
C PHE A 623 -3.07 -22.82 -23.82
N LEU A 624 -2.78 -23.35 -25.01
CA LEU A 624 -2.40 -22.54 -26.16
C LEU A 624 -3.52 -21.60 -26.63
N ASN A 625 -4.77 -22.04 -26.52
CA ASN A 625 -5.94 -21.25 -26.90
C ASN A 625 -6.26 -20.10 -25.91
N ARG A 626 -5.53 -19.99 -24.79
CA ARG A 626 -5.69 -18.88 -23.85
C ARG A 626 -4.79 -17.68 -24.15
N PHE A 627 -3.77 -17.82 -24.98
CA PHE A 627 -2.93 -16.69 -25.34
C PHE A 627 -3.64 -15.77 -26.35
N ASP A 628 -3.45 -14.46 -26.20
CA ASP A 628 -3.90 -13.47 -27.18
C ASP A 628 -3.06 -13.51 -28.47
N GLY A 629 -1.84 -14.03 -28.37
CA GLY A 629 -0.96 -14.30 -29.51
C GLY A 629 0.16 -15.29 -29.19
N ILE A 630 0.39 -16.22 -30.11
CA ILE A 630 1.61 -17.04 -30.16
C ILE A 630 2.56 -16.35 -31.14
N VAL A 631 3.67 -15.85 -30.62
CA VAL A 631 4.58 -14.95 -31.33
C VAL A 631 5.85 -15.71 -31.68
N GLU A 632 6.06 -15.91 -32.98
CA GLU A 632 7.22 -16.62 -33.51
C GLU A 632 8.39 -15.67 -33.72
N PHE A 633 9.55 -16.03 -33.18
CA PHE A 633 10.81 -15.33 -33.34
C PHE A 633 11.69 -16.07 -34.34
N ASN A 634 12.17 -15.33 -35.33
CA ASN A 634 13.03 -15.87 -36.39
C ASN A 634 14.48 -15.92 -35.94
N SER A 635 15.27 -16.80 -36.57
CA SER A 635 16.72 -16.79 -36.42
C SER A 635 17.33 -15.48 -36.94
N LEU A 636 18.37 -14.98 -36.27
CA LEU A 636 19.04 -13.74 -36.64
C LEU A 636 19.93 -13.92 -37.88
N THR A 637 19.84 -12.99 -38.83
CA THR A 637 20.75 -12.90 -39.97
C THR A 637 22.05 -12.19 -39.58
N LYS A 638 23.11 -12.29 -40.40
CA LYS A 638 24.35 -11.53 -40.19
C LYS A 638 24.11 -10.01 -40.16
N ASP A 639 23.21 -9.51 -41.01
CA ASP A 639 22.85 -8.09 -41.05
C ASP A 639 22.17 -7.64 -39.75
N ASN A 640 21.32 -8.49 -39.16
CA ASN A 640 20.72 -8.22 -37.86
C ASN A 640 21.80 -8.16 -36.77
N LEU A 641 22.77 -9.08 -36.80
CA LEU A 641 23.85 -9.11 -35.83
C LEU A 641 24.78 -7.90 -35.92
N LEU A 642 25.02 -7.37 -37.12
CA LEU A 642 25.77 -6.12 -37.29
C LEU A 642 25.11 -4.95 -36.57
N LYS A 643 23.79 -4.79 -36.74
CA LYS A 643 23.02 -3.76 -36.03
C LYS A 643 23.02 -3.98 -34.51
N ILE A 644 23.00 -5.23 -34.06
CA ILE A 644 23.07 -5.56 -32.63
C ILE A 644 24.44 -5.18 -32.07
N VAL A 645 25.53 -5.49 -32.80
CA VAL A 645 26.89 -5.07 -32.42
C VAL A 645 26.99 -3.55 -32.35
N ASP A 646 26.36 -2.80 -33.27
CA ASP A 646 26.32 -1.34 -33.19
C ASP A 646 25.69 -0.83 -31.90
N LEU A 647 24.56 -1.41 -31.47
CA LEU A 647 23.90 -1.05 -30.21
C LEU A 647 24.78 -1.39 -29.00
N MET A 648 25.37 -2.58 -28.97
CA MET A 648 26.23 -3.01 -27.86
C MET A 648 27.47 -2.14 -27.71
N LEU A 649 28.09 -1.76 -28.84
CA LEU A 649 29.24 -0.83 -28.83
C LEU A 649 28.85 0.58 -28.41
N ALA A 650 27.64 1.03 -28.75
CA ALA A 650 27.12 2.31 -28.25
C ALA A 650 26.92 2.29 -26.73
N ASP A 651 26.45 1.17 -26.18
CA ASP A 651 26.31 1.00 -24.73
C ASP A 651 27.68 0.91 -24.04
N THR A 652 28.65 0.17 -24.58
CA THR A 652 30.04 0.16 -24.08
C THR A 652 30.62 1.58 -24.07
N ASN A 653 30.41 2.37 -25.13
CA ASN A 653 30.85 3.77 -25.18
C ASN A 653 30.18 4.65 -24.12
N LYS A 654 28.89 4.47 -23.84
CA LYS A 654 28.21 5.19 -22.75
C LYS A 654 28.81 4.86 -21.39
N MET A 655 29.20 3.61 -21.15
CA MET A 655 29.76 3.18 -19.85
C MET A 655 31.12 3.82 -19.55
N ILE A 656 31.95 4.03 -20.56
CA ILE A 656 33.30 4.62 -20.40
C ILE A 656 33.33 6.14 -20.64
N ALA A 657 32.21 6.73 -21.05
CA ALA A 657 32.10 8.16 -21.35
C ALA A 657 32.47 9.04 -20.15
N ASP A 658 32.15 8.62 -18.92
CA ASP A 658 32.47 9.34 -17.68
C ASP A 658 33.98 9.46 -17.43
N GLN A 659 34.77 8.55 -17.99
CA GLN A 659 36.24 8.59 -17.95
C GLN A 659 36.81 9.49 -19.07
N GLY A 660 35.94 10.01 -19.94
CA GLY A 660 36.29 10.78 -21.13
C GLY A 660 36.91 9.92 -22.23
N LEU A 661 36.61 8.61 -22.26
CA LEU A 661 37.07 7.69 -23.29
C LEU A 661 36.02 7.54 -24.38
N THR A 662 36.45 7.47 -25.63
CA THR A 662 35.58 7.15 -26.78
C THR A 662 36.24 6.11 -27.68
N ILE A 663 35.50 5.06 -28.02
CA ILE A 663 35.96 3.99 -28.91
C ILE A 663 35.24 4.09 -30.26
N HIS A 664 36.01 4.33 -31.31
CA HIS A 664 35.56 4.26 -32.70
C HIS A 664 35.83 2.87 -33.25
N VAL A 665 34.78 2.13 -33.63
CA VAL A 665 34.94 0.80 -34.23
C VAL A 665 34.68 0.86 -35.72
N THR A 666 35.68 0.47 -36.51
CA THR A 666 35.61 0.43 -37.98
C THR A 666 34.60 -0.63 -38.48
N LYS A 667 34.09 -0.48 -39.70
CA LYS A 667 33.14 -1.45 -40.30
C LYS A 667 33.74 -2.86 -40.39
N ASP A 668 35.02 -2.97 -40.71
CA ASP A 668 35.71 -4.25 -40.82
C ASP A 668 35.86 -4.94 -39.45
N ALA A 669 36.13 -4.16 -38.40
CA ALA A 669 36.16 -4.69 -37.04
C ALA A 669 34.77 -5.18 -36.61
N LYS A 670 33.69 -4.46 -36.94
CA LYS A 670 32.31 -4.89 -36.67
C LYS A 670 31.97 -6.20 -37.39
N ASN A 671 32.31 -6.32 -38.68
CA ASN A 671 32.14 -7.57 -39.43
C ASN A 671 32.90 -8.73 -38.78
N LYS A 672 34.14 -8.47 -38.33
CA LYS A 672 34.96 -9.48 -37.66
C LYS A 672 34.35 -9.92 -36.32
N LEU A 673 33.82 -8.99 -35.52
CA LEU A 673 33.10 -9.30 -34.28
C LEU A 673 31.88 -10.20 -34.54
N VAL A 674 31.11 -9.91 -35.59
CA VAL A 674 29.97 -10.74 -36.00
C VAL A 674 30.43 -12.13 -36.43
N ASP A 675 31.48 -12.24 -37.24
CA ASP A 675 31.99 -13.54 -37.69
C ASP A 675 32.51 -14.41 -36.52
N LEU A 676 33.13 -13.79 -35.51
CA LEU A 676 33.58 -14.48 -34.30
C LEU A 676 32.40 -14.90 -33.39
N GLY A 677 31.32 -14.11 -33.34
CA GLY A 677 30.15 -14.37 -32.50
C GLY A 677 29.00 -15.11 -33.18
N PHE A 678 29.06 -15.35 -34.49
CA PHE A 678 27.95 -15.96 -35.25
C PHE A 678 27.77 -17.43 -34.90
N ASN A 679 26.69 -17.76 -34.19
CA ASN A 679 26.25 -19.13 -34.01
C ASN A 679 24.73 -19.23 -34.19
N PRO A 680 24.24 -19.88 -35.27
CA PRO A 680 22.80 -20.02 -35.54
C PRO A 680 22.01 -20.66 -34.39
N LYS A 681 22.62 -21.53 -33.58
CA LYS A 681 21.96 -22.20 -32.45
C LYS A 681 21.85 -21.33 -31.19
N MET A 682 22.73 -20.33 -31.05
CA MET A 682 22.80 -19.48 -29.85
C MET A 682 22.38 -18.02 -30.11
N GLY A 683 22.05 -17.67 -31.35
CA GLY A 683 21.66 -16.32 -31.73
C GLY A 683 22.77 -15.31 -31.42
N ALA A 684 22.38 -14.18 -30.83
CA ALA A 684 23.29 -13.08 -30.47
C ALA A 684 24.02 -13.28 -29.12
N ARG A 685 23.73 -14.34 -28.34
CA ARG A 685 24.32 -14.53 -26.99
C ARG A 685 25.85 -14.44 -26.95
N PRO A 686 26.61 -15.04 -27.89
CA PRO A 686 28.07 -14.97 -27.86
C PRO A 686 28.65 -13.56 -28.07
N LEU A 687 27.90 -12.65 -28.70
CA LEU A 687 28.43 -11.34 -29.13
C LEU A 687 28.95 -10.50 -27.96
N ARG A 688 28.30 -10.56 -26.79
CA ARG A 688 28.73 -9.78 -25.61
C ARG A 688 30.14 -10.19 -25.19
N ARG A 689 30.34 -11.49 -25.03
CA ARG A 689 31.64 -12.05 -24.68
C ARG A 689 32.72 -11.72 -25.73
N VAL A 690 32.36 -11.75 -27.02
CA VAL A 690 33.29 -11.39 -28.09
C VAL A 690 33.67 -9.90 -28.02
N ILE A 691 32.73 -9.01 -27.69
CA ILE A 691 33.00 -7.58 -27.51
C ILE A 691 33.87 -7.35 -26.26
N GLU A 692 33.56 -8.00 -25.14
CA GLU A 692 34.38 -7.98 -23.92
C GLU A 692 35.83 -8.37 -24.24
N GLU A 693 36.03 -9.55 -24.85
CA GLU A 693 37.38 -10.08 -25.15
C GLU A 693 38.13 -9.30 -26.26
N GLN A 694 37.44 -8.80 -27.28
CA GLN A 694 38.09 -8.20 -28.45
C GLN A 694 38.15 -6.67 -28.43
N ILE A 695 37.30 -6.01 -27.64
CA ILE A 695 37.24 -4.56 -27.55
C ILE A 695 37.58 -4.12 -26.15
N GLU A 696 36.81 -4.54 -25.13
CA GLU A 696 36.95 -3.99 -23.78
C GLU A 696 38.31 -4.34 -23.16
N ASP A 697 38.71 -5.62 -23.18
CA ASP A 697 40.00 -6.08 -22.65
C ASP A 697 41.17 -5.38 -23.35
N LYS A 698 41.11 -5.28 -24.69
CA LYS A 698 42.19 -4.66 -25.48
C LYS A 698 42.25 -3.14 -25.30
N VAL A 699 41.11 -2.49 -25.10
CA VAL A 699 41.05 -1.04 -24.80
C VAL A 699 41.60 -0.79 -23.40
N ALA A 700 41.26 -1.63 -22.42
CA ALA A 700 41.80 -1.52 -21.07
C ALA A 700 43.32 -1.67 -21.05
N ASP A 701 43.86 -2.70 -21.71
CA ASP A 701 45.31 -2.92 -21.84
C ASP A 701 46.00 -1.73 -22.52
N TYR A 702 45.45 -1.26 -23.65
CA TYR A 702 46.02 -0.13 -24.39
C TYR A 702 46.02 1.16 -23.57
N PHE A 703 44.93 1.44 -22.85
CA PHE A 703 44.78 2.65 -22.05
C PHE A 703 45.70 2.65 -20.82
N LEU A 704 45.94 1.50 -20.20
CA LEU A 704 46.90 1.37 -19.10
C LEU A 704 48.33 1.69 -19.55
N ASP A 705 48.71 1.27 -20.76
CA ASP A 705 50.01 1.58 -21.36
C ASP A 705 50.07 3.03 -21.90
N ASN A 706 48.93 3.60 -22.32
CA ASN A 706 48.85 4.93 -22.94
C ASN A 706 47.73 5.82 -22.34
N PRO A 707 47.87 6.28 -21.06
CA PRO A 707 46.76 6.95 -20.35
C PRO A 707 46.36 8.33 -20.92
N LYS A 708 47.12 8.85 -21.88
CA LYS A 708 46.89 10.17 -22.49
C LYS A 708 45.98 10.10 -23.71
N ASP A 709 45.79 8.93 -24.28
CA ASP A 709 44.97 8.76 -25.48
C ASP A 709 43.53 8.48 -25.08
N LYS A 710 42.65 9.46 -25.34
CA LYS A 710 41.24 9.45 -24.95
C LYS A 710 40.29 8.99 -26.05
N ASP A 711 40.68 9.24 -27.30
CA ASP A 711 39.97 8.78 -28.49
C ASP A 711 40.72 7.59 -29.09
N LEU A 712 40.07 6.44 -29.10
CA LEU A 712 40.64 5.16 -29.50
C LEU A 712 39.92 4.63 -30.74
N GLU A 713 40.65 3.90 -31.58
CA GLU A 713 40.12 3.23 -32.76
C GLU A 713 40.36 1.72 -32.68
N ALA A 714 39.29 0.95 -32.86
CA ALA A 714 39.35 -0.49 -33.08
C ALA A 714 39.28 -0.79 -34.59
N HIS A 715 40.41 -1.25 -35.14
CA HIS A 715 40.56 -1.60 -36.55
C HIS A 715 41.10 -3.03 -36.71
N VAL A 716 40.96 -3.58 -37.92
CA VAL A 716 41.47 -4.92 -38.24
C VAL A 716 42.86 -4.80 -38.87
N ASP A 717 43.87 -5.38 -38.23
CA ASP A 717 45.23 -5.52 -38.77
C ASP A 717 45.60 -7.00 -38.83
N LYS A 718 46.01 -7.48 -40.01
CA LYS A 718 46.37 -8.89 -40.28
C LYS A 718 45.33 -9.92 -39.80
N GLY A 719 44.05 -9.54 -39.82
CA GLY A 719 42.93 -10.40 -39.44
C GLY A 719 42.61 -10.44 -37.95
N GLU A 720 43.31 -9.65 -37.13
CA GLU A 720 43.06 -9.46 -35.70
C GLU A 720 42.60 -8.03 -35.42
N ILE A 721 41.74 -7.85 -34.41
CA ILE A 721 41.33 -6.53 -33.95
C ILE A 721 42.44 -5.92 -33.10
N LYS A 722 42.90 -4.72 -33.44
CA LYS A 722 43.88 -3.95 -32.68
C LYS A 722 43.33 -2.58 -32.31
N ILE A 723 43.81 -2.07 -31.18
CA ILE A 723 43.47 -0.74 -30.67
C ILE A 723 44.62 0.22 -30.95
N SER A 724 44.30 1.39 -31.47
CA SER A 724 45.24 2.49 -31.68
C SER A 724 44.60 3.82 -31.29
N LYS A 725 45.40 4.87 -31.16
CA LYS A 725 44.89 6.23 -31.10
C LYS A 725 44.07 6.55 -32.34
N TYR A 726 42.89 7.13 -32.15
CA TYR A 726 42.05 7.58 -33.26
C TYR A 726 42.73 8.74 -34.01
N SER A 727 42.90 8.57 -35.31
CA SER A 727 43.26 9.65 -36.24
C SER A 727 42.10 9.86 -37.19
N ALA A 728 41.48 11.04 -37.15
CA ALA A 728 40.43 11.37 -38.10
C ALA A 728 40.96 11.18 -39.53
N PRO A 729 40.18 10.55 -40.44
CA PRO A 729 40.61 10.38 -41.82
C PRO A 729 40.86 11.76 -42.44
N ASP A 730 42.06 11.96 -42.99
CA ASP A 730 42.38 13.14 -43.78
C ASP A 730 41.30 13.28 -44.86
N THR A 731 40.59 14.41 -44.83
CA THR A 731 39.69 14.83 -45.89
C THR A 731 40.57 15.31 -47.06
N GLU A 732 41.22 14.36 -47.75
CA GLU A 732 41.87 14.64 -49.02
C GLU A 732 40.78 14.88 -50.08
N ASN A 733 40.66 16.16 -50.45
CA ASN A 733 40.19 16.72 -51.70
C ASN A 733 39.55 15.74 -52.70
N ASN A 734 38.26 15.93 -52.94
CA ASN A 734 37.63 15.63 -54.23
C ASN A 734 37.02 16.91 -54.78
#